data_AF-A0A519CL40-F1
#
_entry.id   AF-A0A519CL40-F1
#
_cell.length_a   1.000
_cell.length_b   1.000
_cell.length_c   1.000
_cell.angle_alpha   90.00
_cell.angle_beta   90.00
_cell.angle_gamma   90.00
#
_symmetry.space_group_name_H-M   'P 1'
#
loop_
_entity.id
_entity.type
_entity.pdbx_description
1 polymer ?
#
loop_
_entity_poly.entity_id
_entity_poly.type
_entity_poly.pdbx_seq_one_letter_code
_entity_poly.pdbx_strand_id
1 'polypeptide(L)'
;MITSVEIFNFLSHKKNEILFDNGVTVFIGENGAGKSSVIDAITFSLFGKTTRGTQETLFKDGESQAYTKTKFHINGKDFQVLKQIQKNGSGKHEIFDESGTIIAKSASEVAKEVSNRIGLDYDTLKIASIVPQGELTDIIQSDNGIKLRGLIDKVMGAEKFLEIEDRLKKGIKEFRQHLNDKYGYTDKDVIKLDNEIKDSKEIVLESNKKKDTLQEKQIVIKKNKNVFEKEIEKLTIIESNKLLLDEKENSIWSTAKREISRLSQEKDDKANRKEKCEPCLEIIKDKTKTEDLLKMTKERKIELENEIVKLESSLGFFKNRKEIADKIGNIEGECPICHSKDIDPDPNYQIDHIEKELLQVNNNKIEVKSKLTKINTEILDLERENNEIVKAENTLENFAIKNKEQIEDLKNDIISYSKKQEKLIEFTEAENITGLVECIPDIKQELLQIEKLQKEVMNYNPNEFQELKDKFDLTSYELEQVNQQIGQEKNKSDSAEDVIKKKTPILEEITLAKGYTAELEEIQSSIFSTKSETFTGLRYFTINRISENASQYLEKLKTKIHHVKLQQEGSNSVKIECDTISGSRPIKNLSGGEQVCVALAIRLGMAEMMIKSPLKMMVLDEPTAALDPKHQEYFVDAIQQLTKHLSENQNFQFIIITHNEDIWDAASATVYKLENPNNSGTTITRFN
;
A
#
# COMPACT_ATOMS: atom_id res chain seq x y z
N MET A 1 -17.61 -19.88 67.45
CA MET A 1 -17.94 -20.80 68.54
C MET A 1 -18.69 -21.99 67.97
N ILE A 2 -18.31 -23.22 68.28
CA ILE A 2 -19.16 -24.40 68.00
C ILE A 2 -20.27 -24.43 69.05
N THR A 3 -21.52 -24.61 68.64
CA THR A 3 -22.68 -24.59 69.54
C THR A 3 -23.26 -25.97 69.78
N SER A 4 -23.26 -26.84 68.76
CA SER A 4 -23.60 -28.25 68.94
C SER A 4 -22.98 -29.15 67.88
N VAL A 5 -22.84 -30.44 68.23
CA VAL A 5 -22.57 -31.51 67.28
C VAL A 5 -23.58 -32.64 67.46
N GLU A 6 -24.22 -33.01 66.36
CA GLU A 6 -25.12 -34.14 66.26
C GLU A 6 -24.42 -35.27 65.49
N ILE A 7 -24.43 -36.47 66.07
CA ILE A 7 -23.67 -37.64 65.59
C ILE A 7 -24.64 -38.81 65.47
N PHE A 8 -24.68 -39.44 64.30
CA PHE A 8 -25.53 -40.59 64.03
C PHE A 8 -24.75 -41.70 63.32
N ASN A 9 -24.76 -42.90 63.91
CA ASN A 9 -24.10 -44.12 63.41
C ASN A 9 -22.63 -43.92 62.97
N PHE A 10 -21.92 -43.00 63.63
CA PHE A 10 -20.55 -42.62 63.30
C PHE A 10 -19.60 -43.13 64.38
N LEU A 11 -18.62 -43.95 63.98
CA LEU A 11 -17.70 -44.64 64.89
C LEU A 11 -18.46 -45.35 66.03
N SER A 12 -18.13 -45.08 67.30
CA SER A 12 -18.80 -45.69 68.46
C SER A 12 -20.21 -45.13 68.74
N HIS A 13 -20.58 -43.98 68.15
CA HIS A 13 -21.82 -43.28 68.45
C HIS A 13 -23.01 -43.81 67.65
N LYS A 14 -24.10 -44.17 68.35
CA LYS A 14 -25.37 -44.56 67.70
C LYS A 14 -26.20 -43.32 67.34
N LYS A 15 -26.51 -42.51 68.34
CA LYS A 15 -27.19 -41.23 68.20
C LYS A 15 -26.89 -40.39 69.43
N ASN A 16 -26.15 -39.30 69.25
CA ASN A 16 -25.82 -38.38 70.33
C ASN A 16 -25.88 -36.94 69.81
N GLU A 17 -26.34 -36.03 70.66
CA GLU A 17 -26.23 -34.59 70.44
C GLU A 17 -25.48 -34.01 71.65
N ILE A 18 -24.43 -33.25 71.38
CA ILE A 18 -23.60 -32.61 72.40
C ILE A 18 -23.71 -31.11 72.19
N LEU A 19 -24.04 -30.40 73.27
CA LEU A 19 -24.12 -28.95 73.30
C LEU A 19 -22.82 -28.39 73.86
N PHE A 20 -22.27 -27.38 73.21
CA PHE A 20 -21.05 -26.72 73.66
C PHE A 20 -21.38 -25.36 74.23
N ASP A 21 -20.95 -25.15 75.47
CA ASP A 21 -21.05 -23.86 76.14
C ASP A 21 -19.78 -23.03 75.92
N ASN A 22 -19.82 -21.78 76.38
CA ASN A 22 -18.61 -20.96 76.43
C ASN A 22 -17.68 -21.49 77.53
N GLY A 23 -16.37 -21.39 77.30
CA GLY A 23 -15.36 -21.79 78.28
C GLY A 23 -14.87 -23.22 78.10
N VAL A 24 -14.74 -23.97 79.20
CA VAL A 24 -14.12 -25.31 79.19
C VAL A 24 -15.20 -26.39 79.13
N THR A 25 -15.12 -27.25 78.11
CA THR A 25 -15.85 -28.51 78.00
C THR A 25 -14.87 -29.66 78.16
N VAL A 26 -15.17 -30.63 79.03
CA VAL A 26 -14.30 -31.78 79.29
C VAL A 26 -15.02 -33.07 78.94
N PHE A 27 -14.42 -33.90 78.10
CA PHE A 27 -14.87 -35.26 77.81
C PHE A 27 -14.06 -36.24 78.65
N ILE A 28 -14.73 -36.96 79.55
CA ILE A 28 -14.13 -37.92 80.49
C ILE A 28 -14.65 -39.33 80.20
N GLY A 29 -13.81 -40.34 80.29
CA GLY A 29 -14.19 -41.74 80.10
C GLY A 29 -13.00 -42.65 79.80
N GLU A 30 -13.23 -43.96 79.74
CA GLU A 30 -12.18 -44.92 79.39
C GLU A 30 -11.72 -44.79 77.92
N ASN A 31 -10.61 -45.45 77.59
CA ASN A 31 -10.14 -45.56 76.20
C ASN A 31 -11.16 -46.36 75.37
N GLY A 32 -11.50 -45.86 74.18
CA GLY A 32 -12.52 -46.47 73.33
C GLY A 32 -13.97 -46.08 73.66
N ALA A 33 -14.20 -45.20 74.65
CA ALA A 33 -15.54 -44.73 74.98
C ALA A 33 -16.18 -43.81 73.91
N GLY A 34 -15.39 -43.29 72.95
CA GLY A 34 -15.87 -42.40 71.88
C GLY A 34 -15.49 -40.92 72.02
N LYS A 35 -14.60 -40.56 72.96
CA LYS A 35 -14.21 -39.16 73.22
C LYS A 35 -13.64 -38.44 71.99
N SER A 36 -12.59 -38.99 71.39
CA SER A 36 -11.98 -38.39 70.18
C SER A 36 -12.91 -38.47 68.96
N SER A 37 -13.85 -39.43 68.94
CA SER A 37 -14.86 -39.55 67.86
C SER A 37 -15.79 -38.35 67.77
N VAL A 38 -15.98 -37.60 68.87
CA VAL A 38 -16.71 -36.32 68.87
C VAL A 38 -15.96 -35.26 68.04
N ILE A 39 -14.65 -35.17 68.19
CA ILE A 39 -13.80 -34.22 67.45
C ILE A 39 -13.69 -34.63 66.00
N ASP A 40 -13.59 -35.93 65.73
CA ASP A 40 -13.67 -36.47 64.38
C ASP A 40 -15.01 -36.11 63.73
N ALA A 41 -16.12 -36.15 64.47
CA ALA A 41 -17.42 -35.77 63.91
C ALA A 41 -17.50 -34.28 63.53
N ILE A 42 -16.94 -33.40 64.38
CA ILE A 42 -16.84 -31.96 64.10
C ILE A 42 -16.00 -31.73 62.85
N THR A 43 -14.77 -32.21 62.83
CA THR A 43 -13.85 -32.03 61.70
C THR A 43 -14.38 -32.65 60.40
N PHE A 44 -15.03 -33.81 60.49
CA PHE A 44 -15.64 -34.50 59.36
C PHE A 44 -16.80 -33.70 58.75
N SER A 45 -17.66 -33.12 59.59
CA SER A 45 -18.73 -32.26 59.08
C SER A 45 -18.17 -30.99 58.43
N LEU A 46 -17.21 -30.31 59.08
CA LEU A 46 -16.68 -29.04 58.62
C LEU A 46 -15.83 -29.16 57.36
N PHE A 47 -14.95 -30.17 57.29
CA PHE A 47 -13.93 -30.28 56.23
C PHE A 47 -13.96 -31.58 55.44
N GLY A 48 -14.81 -32.55 55.83
CA GLY A 48 -14.84 -33.87 55.20
C GLY A 48 -13.62 -34.75 55.52
N LYS A 49 -12.81 -34.37 56.51
CA LYS A 49 -11.61 -35.08 56.97
C LYS A 49 -11.73 -35.36 58.48
N THR A 50 -11.13 -36.44 58.95
CA THR A 50 -11.03 -36.79 60.38
C THR A 50 -9.59 -36.71 60.85
N THR A 51 -9.38 -36.59 62.17
CA THR A 51 -8.04 -36.53 62.76
C THR A 51 -7.23 -37.81 62.56
N ARG A 52 -7.95 -38.92 62.34
CA ARG A 52 -7.45 -40.30 62.14
C ARG A 52 -6.98 -40.63 60.72
N GLY A 53 -7.13 -39.71 59.77
CA GLY A 53 -6.74 -39.92 58.37
C GLY A 53 -7.80 -40.65 57.54
N THR A 54 -7.42 -41.13 56.34
CA THR A 54 -8.35 -41.62 55.31
C THR A 54 -8.61 -43.13 55.32
N GLN A 55 -7.94 -43.90 56.18
CA GLN A 55 -7.94 -45.37 56.13
C GLN A 55 -8.97 -46.05 57.05
N GLU A 56 -9.69 -45.29 57.89
CA GLU A 56 -10.64 -45.86 58.85
C GLU A 56 -12.07 -45.91 58.32
N THR A 57 -12.78 -47.00 58.63
CA THR A 57 -14.22 -47.10 58.42
C THR A 57 -14.95 -46.20 59.41
N LEU A 58 -15.59 -45.14 58.91
CA LEU A 58 -16.28 -44.16 59.76
C LEU A 58 -17.70 -44.59 60.19
N PHE A 59 -18.20 -45.72 59.68
CA PHE A 59 -19.49 -46.29 60.09
C PHE A 59 -19.35 -46.98 61.45
N LYS A 60 -20.40 -46.91 62.25
CA LYS A 60 -20.60 -47.86 63.33
C LYS A 60 -20.76 -49.29 62.78
N ASP A 61 -20.24 -50.27 63.50
CA ASP A 61 -20.34 -51.67 63.12
C ASP A 61 -21.80 -52.10 62.85
N GLY A 62 -22.01 -52.75 61.72
CA GLY A 62 -23.34 -53.19 61.25
C GLY A 62 -24.16 -52.13 60.52
N GLU A 63 -23.78 -50.85 60.57
CA GLU A 63 -24.55 -49.76 59.96
C GLU A 63 -24.13 -49.50 58.51
N SER A 64 -25.04 -48.93 57.71
CA SER A 64 -24.81 -48.61 56.29
C SER A 64 -24.92 -47.12 55.97
N GLN A 65 -25.29 -46.29 56.93
CA GLN A 65 -25.39 -44.84 56.82
C GLN A 65 -24.91 -44.19 58.11
N ALA A 66 -24.20 -43.07 57.97
CA ALA A 66 -23.78 -42.24 59.09
C ALA A 66 -23.87 -40.76 58.70
N TYR A 67 -24.12 -39.89 59.68
CA TYR A 67 -23.97 -38.45 59.48
C TYR A 67 -23.42 -37.76 60.70
N THR A 68 -22.74 -36.65 60.44
CA THR A 68 -22.31 -35.71 61.47
C THR A 68 -22.78 -34.32 61.06
N LYS A 69 -23.25 -33.56 62.05
CA LYS A 69 -23.83 -32.24 61.82
C LYS A 69 -23.36 -31.30 62.90
N THR A 70 -22.63 -30.27 62.51
CA THR A 70 -22.07 -29.27 63.42
C THR A 70 -22.75 -27.94 63.22
N LYS A 71 -23.18 -27.31 64.31
CA LYS A 71 -23.65 -25.93 64.34
C LYS A 71 -22.58 -25.04 64.94
N PHE A 72 -22.37 -23.87 64.35
CA PHE A 72 -21.41 -22.91 64.84
C PHE A 72 -21.83 -21.47 64.56
N HIS A 73 -21.41 -20.59 65.45
CA HIS A 73 -21.63 -19.14 65.40
C HIS A 73 -20.33 -18.43 65.03
N ILE A 74 -20.36 -17.58 64.01
CA ILE A 74 -19.18 -16.84 63.53
C ILE A 74 -19.59 -15.45 63.02
N ASN A 75 -18.88 -14.41 63.44
CA ASN A 75 -19.16 -13.01 63.06
C ASN A 75 -20.63 -12.57 63.21
N GLY A 76 -21.30 -13.00 64.29
CA GLY A 76 -22.70 -12.63 64.55
C GLY A 76 -23.75 -13.47 63.81
N LYS A 77 -23.34 -14.51 63.07
CA LYS A 77 -24.23 -15.36 62.27
C LYS A 77 -24.09 -16.84 62.62
N ASP A 78 -25.21 -17.57 62.57
CA ASP A 78 -25.24 -19.01 62.78
C ASP A 78 -25.14 -19.78 61.46
N PHE A 79 -24.39 -20.88 61.50
CA PHE A 79 -24.22 -21.80 60.38
C PHE A 79 -24.37 -23.24 60.85
N GLN A 80 -24.73 -24.10 59.91
CA GLN A 80 -24.83 -25.53 60.12
C GLN A 80 -24.16 -26.25 58.97
N VAL A 81 -23.35 -27.27 59.27
CA VAL A 81 -22.72 -28.10 58.25
C VAL A 81 -23.08 -29.56 58.48
N LEU A 82 -23.61 -30.20 57.45
CA LEU A 82 -24.00 -31.60 57.44
C LEU A 82 -23.07 -32.39 56.52
N LYS A 83 -22.49 -33.47 57.03
CA LYS A 83 -21.82 -34.49 56.23
C LYS A 83 -22.48 -35.83 56.44
N GLN A 84 -22.97 -36.43 55.37
CA GLN A 84 -23.59 -37.75 55.36
C GLN A 84 -22.82 -38.69 54.45
N ILE A 85 -22.58 -39.91 54.93
CA ILE A 85 -22.00 -41.01 54.16
C ILE A 85 -22.93 -42.22 54.18
N GLN A 86 -22.90 -43.00 53.10
CA GLN A 86 -23.70 -44.21 52.95
C GLN A 86 -22.87 -45.26 52.20
N LYS A 87 -22.97 -46.55 52.56
CA LYS A 87 -22.25 -47.64 51.90
C LYS A 87 -22.65 -47.77 50.42
N ASN A 88 -23.96 -47.67 50.16
CA ASN A 88 -24.55 -47.78 48.84
C ASN A 88 -25.38 -46.52 48.56
N GLY A 89 -24.81 -45.56 47.83
CA GLY A 89 -25.47 -44.30 47.47
C GLY A 89 -24.51 -43.10 47.48
N SER A 90 -25.00 -41.93 47.06
CA SER A 90 -24.27 -40.69 47.21
C SER A 90 -24.44 -40.12 48.62
N GLY A 91 -23.31 -39.76 49.24
CA GLY A 91 -23.32 -38.96 50.46
C GLY A 91 -23.74 -37.51 50.20
N LYS A 92 -23.89 -36.73 51.26
CA LYS A 92 -24.16 -35.28 51.20
C LYS A 92 -23.09 -34.52 51.95
N HIS A 93 -22.74 -33.34 51.46
CA HIS A 93 -21.94 -32.37 52.20
C HIS A 93 -22.53 -31.00 51.93
N GLU A 94 -23.16 -30.41 52.92
CA GLU A 94 -23.94 -29.18 52.75
C GLU A 94 -23.67 -28.22 53.91
N ILE A 95 -23.45 -26.94 53.60
CA ILE A 95 -23.44 -25.85 54.57
C ILE A 95 -24.71 -25.02 54.41
N PHE A 96 -25.32 -24.66 55.53
CA PHE A 96 -26.54 -23.88 55.62
C PHE A 96 -26.29 -22.60 56.43
N ASP A 97 -26.97 -21.52 56.05
CA ASP A 97 -27.05 -20.31 56.87
C ASP A 97 -28.12 -20.42 57.96
N GLU A 98 -28.22 -19.35 58.76
CA GLU A 98 -29.20 -19.11 59.83
C GLU A 98 -30.67 -19.23 59.37
N SER A 99 -30.98 -19.02 58.08
CA SER A 99 -32.32 -19.19 57.51
C SER A 99 -32.62 -20.63 57.06
N GLY A 100 -31.61 -21.50 57.04
CA GLY A 100 -31.67 -22.85 56.48
C GLY A 100 -31.43 -22.91 54.97
N THR A 101 -30.95 -21.84 54.35
CA THR A 101 -30.61 -21.80 52.93
C THR A 101 -29.24 -22.45 52.68
N ILE A 102 -29.13 -23.27 51.64
CA ILE A 102 -27.88 -23.97 51.31
C ILE A 102 -26.90 -23.00 50.62
N ILE A 103 -25.71 -22.86 51.20
CA ILE A 103 -24.62 -22.03 50.66
C ILE A 103 -23.78 -22.83 49.66
N ALA A 104 -23.49 -24.10 49.94
CA ALA A 104 -22.70 -25.00 49.08
C ALA A 104 -23.10 -26.47 49.28
N LYS A 105 -22.85 -27.32 48.26
CA LYS A 105 -23.34 -28.72 48.19
C LYS A 105 -22.29 -29.80 47.85
N SER A 106 -21.07 -29.40 47.50
CA SER A 106 -19.98 -30.36 47.23
C SER A 106 -18.91 -30.32 48.31
N ALA A 107 -18.18 -31.43 48.50
CA ALA A 107 -17.21 -31.52 49.57
C ALA A 107 -16.09 -30.48 49.48
N SER A 108 -15.65 -30.16 48.25
CA SER A 108 -14.64 -29.13 48.00
C SER A 108 -15.18 -27.71 48.23
N GLU A 109 -16.38 -27.41 47.74
CA GLU A 109 -17.00 -26.09 47.94
C GLU A 109 -17.32 -25.84 49.41
N VAL A 110 -17.89 -26.83 50.11
CA VAL A 110 -18.20 -26.70 51.54
C VAL A 110 -16.92 -26.50 52.35
N ALA A 111 -15.88 -27.30 52.12
CA ALA A 111 -14.60 -27.12 52.81
C ALA A 111 -14.01 -25.73 52.55
N LYS A 112 -14.05 -25.24 51.30
CA LYS A 112 -13.59 -23.89 50.94
C LYS A 112 -14.41 -22.80 51.63
N GLU A 113 -15.73 -22.94 51.64
CA GLU A 113 -16.64 -21.96 52.26
C GLU A 113 -16.42 -21.91 53.78
N VAL A 114 -16.28 -23.07 54.41
CA VAL A 114 -15.94 -23.21 55.83
C VAL A 114 -14.58 -22.57 56.11
N SER A 115 -13.55 -22.86 55.30
CA SER A 115 -12.21 -22.26 55.45
C SER A 115 -12.20 -20.74 55.28
N ASN A 116 -12.96 -20.20 54.32
CA ASN A 116 -13.07 -18.76 54.12
C ASN A 116 -13.74 -18.06 55.32
N ARG A 117 -14.75 -18.71 55.91
CA ARG A 117 -15.49 -18.16 57.06
C ARG A 117 -14.69 -18.27 58.36
N ILE A 118 -14.09 -19.44 58.61
CA ILE A 118 -13.24 -19.70 59.79
C ILE A 118 -11.90 -18.97 59.68
N GLY A 119 -11.42 -18.70 58.47
CA GLY A 119 -10.10 -18.14 58.21
C GLY A 119 -8.95 -19.15 58.33
N LEU A 120 -9.25 -20.45 58.48
CA LEU A 120 -8.29 -21.54 58.61
C LEU A 120 -8.74 -22.74 57.76
N ASP A 121 -7.79 -23.35 57.04
CA ASP A 121 -8.02 -24.66 56.43
C ASP A 121 -7.94 -25.80 57.46
N TYR A 122 -8.33 -27.01 57.05
CA TYR A 122 -8.29 -28.19 57.91
C TYR A 122 -6.90 -28.43 58.50
N ASP A 123 -5.86 -28.35 57.67
CA ASP A 123 -4.50 -28.67 58.08
C ASP A 123 -3.96 -27.64 59.08
N THR A 124 -4.33 -26.37 58.92
CA THR A 124 -4.00 -25.31 59.89
C THR A 124 -4.79 -25.50 61.18
N LEU A 125 -6.10 -25.76 61.10
CA LEU A 125 -6.93 -26.01 62.29
C LEU A 125 -6.44 -27.23 63.08
N LYS A 126 -6.08 -28.33 62.38
CA LYS A 126 -5.51 -29.55 62.98
C LYS A 126 -4.21 -29.30 63.74
N ILE A 127 -3.44 -28.26 63.42
CA ILE A 127 -2.16 -28.06 64.09
C ILE A 127 -2.24 -26.91 65.11
N ALA A 128 -3.00 -25.87 64.78
CA ALA A 128 -3.18 -24.67 65.58
C ALA A 128 -4.12 -24.84 66.78
N SER A 129 -5.23 -25.55 66.56
CA SER A 129 -6.39 -25.54 67.46
C SER A 129 -6.70 -26.93 67.97
N ILE A 130 -6.64 -27.95 67.12
CA ILE A 130 -6.92 -29.33 67.52
C ILE A 130 -5.61 -30.04 67.80
N VAL A 131 -5.49 -30.74 68.92
CA VAL A 131 -4.26 -31.45 69.28
C VAL A 131 -4.61 -32.90 69.55
N PRO A 132 -4.42 -33.78 68.56
CA PRO A 132 -4.65 -35.21 68.74
C PRO A 132 -3.72 -35.81 69.81
N GLN A 133 -4.12 -36.97 70.32
CA GLN A 133 -3.36 -37.70 71.33
C GLN A 133 -1.91 -37.94 70.85
N GLY A 134 -0.94 -37.59 71.68
CA GLY A 134 0.49 -37.75 71.38
C GLY A 134 1.06 -36.76 70.35
N GLU A 135 0.25 -35.96 69.68
CA GLU A 135 0.72 -34.94 68.72
C GLU A 135 1.10 -33.61 69.41
N LEU A 136 0.97 -33.47 70.74
CA LEU A 136 1.21 -32.21 71.45
C LEU A 136 2.64 -31.68 71.27
N THR A 137 3.66 -32.54 71.34
CA THR A 137 5.07 -32.16 71.14
C THR A 137 5.49 -32.11 69.67
N ASP A 138 4.62 -32.49 68.74
CA ASP A 138 4.98 -32.55 67.32
C ASP A 138 5.42 -31.18 66.80
N ILE A 139 4.70 -30.10 67.13
CA ILE A 139 5.05 -28.72 66.72
C ILE A 139 6.47 -28.27 67.10
N ILE A 140 7.09 -28.87 68.12
CA ILE A 140 8.44 -28.55 68.61
C ILE A 140 9.49 -29.59 68.19
N GLN A 141 9.05 -30.76 67.71
CA GLN A 141 9.93 -31.89 67.35
C GLN A 141 10.01 -32.12 65.83
N SER A 142 9.00 -31.77 65.02
CA SER A 142 9.04 -32.00 63.58
C SER A 142 9.91 -31.00 62.80
N ASP A 143 10.47 -31.51 61.70
CA ASP A 143 11.01 -30.74 60.56
C ASP A 143 12.01 -29.62 60.93
N ASN A 144 12.79 -29.78 62.01
CA ASN A 144 13.76 -28.77 62.47
C ASN A 144 13.18 -27.35 62.56
N GLY A 145 11.92 -27.21 63.01
CA GLY A 145 11.28 -25.90 63.16
C GLY A 145 10.65 -25.33 61.88
N ILE A 146 10.70 -26.04 60.75
CA ILE A 146 9.99 -25.67 59.51
C ILE A 146 8.47 -25.73 59.72
N LYS A 147 7.99 -26.77 60.41
CA LYS A 147 6.56 -26.91 60.72
C LYS A 147 6.06 -25.74 61.58
N LEU A 148 6.76 -25.42 62.67
CA LEU A 148 6.43 -24.26 63.51
C LEU A 148 6.45 -22.96 62.71
N ARG A 149 7.44 -22.78 61.83
CA ARG A 149 7.51 -21.63 60.93
C ARG A 149 6.27 -21.51 60.05
N GLY A 150 5.89 -22.57 59.35
CA GLY A 150 4.70 -22.57 58.48
C GLY A 150 3.43 -22.21 59.24
N LEU A 151 3.30 -22.66 60.49
CA LEU A 151 2.17 -22.29 61.34
C LEU A 151 2.19 -20.82 61.71
N ILE A 152 3.34 -20.26 62.11
CA ILE A 152 3.47 -18.84 62.44
C ILE A 152 3.09 -17.97 61.24
N ASP A 153 3.54 -18.33 60.04
CA ASP A 153 3.16 -17.61 58.81
C ASP A 153 1.64 -17.69 58.56
N LYS A 154 1.01 -18.83 58.84
CA LYS A 154 -0.45 -19.00 58.77
C LYS A 154 -1.20 -18.18 59.84
N VAL A 155 -0.73 -18.18 61.09
CA VAL A 155 -1.28 -17.37 62.21
C VAL A 155 -1.29 -15.88 61.83
N MET A 156 -0.19 -15.43 61.24
CA MET A 156 0.02 -14.06 60.80
C MET A 156 -0.86 -13.66 59.61
N GLY A 157 -1.43 -14.65 58.89
CA GLY A 157 -2.27 -14.42 57.71
C GLY A 157 -1.46 -14.27 56.42
N ALA A 158 -0.33 -14.97 56.28
CA ALA A 158 0.51 -14.92 55.09
C ALA A 158 -0.21 -15.29 53.78
N GLU A 159 -1.24 -16.13 53.87
CA GLU A 159 -2.07 -16.51 52.72
C GLU A 159 -2.75 -15.30 52.07
N LYS A 160 -3.19 -14.32 52.86
CA LYS A 160 -3.79 -13.07 52.34
C LYS A 160 -2.76 -12.20 51.62
N PHE A 161 -1.52 -12.17 52.12
CA PHE A 161 -0.42 -11.46 51.46
C PHE A 161 -0.14 -12.06 50.09
N LEU A 162 -0.01 -13.40 50.03
CA LEU A 162 0.20 -14.13 48.79
C LEU A 162 -0.97 -13.94 47.80
N GLU A 163 -2.21 -13.98 48.27
CA GLU A 163 -3.39 -13.75 47.44
C GLU A 163 -3.41 -12.33 46.84
N ILE A 164 -3.12 -11.31 47.65
CA ILE A 164 -3.06 -9.92 47.17
C ILE A 164 -1.88 -9.72 46.21
N GLU A 165 -0.73 -10.33 46.51
CA GLU A 165 0.44 -10.30 45.63
C GLU A 165 0.11 -10.86 44.23
N ASP A 166 -0.57 -12.00 44.17
CA ASP A 166 -0.99 -12.62 42.90
C ASP A 166 -2.04 -11.76 42.17
N ARG A 167 -3.03 -11.24 42.89
CA ARG A 167 -4.05 -10.33 42.33
C ARG A 167 -3.42 -9.07 41.74
N LEU A 168 -2.46 -8.45 42.41
CA LEU A 168 -1.73 -7.28 41.91
C LEU A 168 -0.93 -7.62 40.65
N LYS A 169 -0.16 -8.73 40.66
CA LYS A 169 0.59 -9.18 39.48
C LYS A 169 -0.32 -9.41 38.27
N LYS A 170 -1.46 -10.08 38.50
CA LYS A 170 -2.46 -10.32 37.46
C LYS A 170 -3.07 -9.01 36.96
N GLY A 171 -3.46 -8.11 37.85
CA GLY A 171 -4.01 -6.80 37.49
C GLY A 171 -3.04 -5.94 36.67
N ILE A 172 -1.77 -5.87 37.06
CA ILE A 172 -0.72 -5.16 36.30
C ILE A 172 -0.55 -5.78 34.91
N LYS A 173 -0.54 -7.12 34.81
CA LYS A 173 -0.44 -7.83 33.53
C LYS A 173 -1.64 -7.54 32.62
N GLU A 174 -2.85 -7.62 33.14
CA GLU A 174 -4.08 -7.34 32.40
C GLU A 174 -4.15 -5.87 31.96
N PHE A 175 -3.72 -4.94 32.81
CA PHE A 175 -3.64 -3.52 32.47
C PHE A 175 -2.65 -3.26 31.33
N ARG A 176 -1.46 -3.87 31.38
CA ARG A 176 -0.48 -3.81 30.27
C ARG A 176 -1.03 -4.38 28.97
N GLN A 177 -1.77 -5.49 29.03
CA GLN A 177 -2.44 -6.05 27.86
C GLN A 177 -3.47 -5.07 27.28
N HIS A 178 -4.27 -4.44 28.14
CA HIS A 178 -5.23 -3.43 27.71
C HIS A 178 -4.57 -2.24 27.00
N LEU A 179 -3.46 -1.72 27.53
CA LEU A 179 -2.69 -0.66 26.88
C LEU A 179 -2.19 -1.10 25.50
N ASN A 180 -1.66 -2.31 25.40
CA ASN A 180 -1.17 -2.86 24.14
C ASN A 180 -2.31 -3.02 23.11
N ASP A 181 -3.46 -3.52 23.52
CA ASP A 181 -4.61 -3.71 22.62
C ASP A 181 -5.20 -2.38 22.14
N LYS A 182 -5.23 -1.37 23.03
CA LYS A 182 -5.81 -0.05 22.72
C LYS A 182 -4.86 0.85 21.93
N TYR A 183 -3.58 0.86 22.28
CA TYR A 183 -2.59 1.81 21.77
C TYR A 183 -1.46 1.16 20.95
N GLY A 184 -1.26 -0.16 21.04
CA GLY A 184 -0.12 -0.86 20.45
C GLY A 184 1.19 -0.71 21.24
N TYR A 185 1.10 -0.18 22.46
CA TYR A 185 2.24 0.14 23.33
C TYR A 185 1.91 -0.19 24.79
N THR A 186 2.96 -0.37 25.59
CA THR A 186 2.87 -0.59 27.04
C THR A 186 3.57 0.53 27.79
N ASP A 187 3.45 0.54 29.12
CA ASP A 187 4.18 1.43 30.03
C ASP A 187 5.71 1.42 29.85
N LYS A 188 6.25 0.37 29.21
CA LYS A 188 7.69 0.24 28.91
C LYS A 188 8.13 1.00 27.67
N ASP A 189 7.19 1.44 26.83
CA ASP A 189 7.46 2.03 25.52
C ASP A 189 7.57 3.57 25.52
N VAL A 190 7.47 4.21 26.69
CA VAL A 190 7.57 5.69 26.82
C VAL A 190 8.80 6.26 26.08
N ILE A 191 9.98 5.68 26.30
CA ILE A 191 11.24 6.17 25.70
C ILE A 191 11.20 5.99 24.17
N LYS A 192 10.65 4.88 23.69
CA LYS A 192 10.53 4.60 22.26
C LYS A 192 9.59 5.62 21.59
N LEU A 193 8.42 5.86 22.17
CA LEU A 193 7.45 6.84 21.67
C LEU A 193 8.01 8.26 21.68
N ASP A 194 8.71 8.65 22.76
CA ASP A 194 9.34 9.97 22.88
C ASP A 194 10.41 10.18 21.79
N ASN A 195 11.25 9.18 21.53
CA ASN A 195 12.24 9.24 20.46
C ASN A 195 11.59 9.34 19.07
N GLU A 196 10.57 8.53 18.78
CA GLU A 196 9.85 8.58 17.50
C GLU A 196 9.20 9.96 17.24
N ILE A 197 8.70 10.62 18.30
CA ILE A 197 8.15 11.98 18.21
C ILE A 197 9.27 13.01 18.02
N LYS A 198 10.40 12.88 18.72
CA LYS A 198 11.56 13.78 18.56
C LYS A 198 12.12 13.72 17.15
N ASP A 199 12.33 12.52 16.61
CA ASP A 199 12.81 12.31 15.24
C ASP A 199 11.85 12.95 14.24
N SER A 200 10.53 12.77 14.43
CA SER A 200 9.52 13.39 13.57
C SER A 200 9.54 14.92 13.65
N LYS A 201 9.76 15.50 14.84
CA LYS A 201 9.89 16.96 15.01
C LYS A 201 11.12 17.52 14.30
N GLU A 202 12.23 16.77 14.31
CA GLU A 202 13.45 17.15 13.57
C GLU A 202 13.22 17.13 12.06
N ILE A 203 12.54 16.10 11.55
CA ILE A 203 12.15 16.02 10.13
C ILE A 203 11.31 17.24 9.71
N VAL A 204 10.29 17.61 10.50
CA VAL A 204 9.44 18.79 10.22
C VAL A 204 10.29 20.07 10.17
N LEU A 205 11.21 20.24 11.11
CA LEU A 205 12.09 21.41 11.17
C LEU A 205 12.99 21.50 9.93
N GLU A 206 13.64 20.40 9.55
CA GLU A 206 14.54 20.37 8.39
C GLU A 206 13.81 20.54 7.06
N SER A 207 12.67 19.86 6.87
CA SER A 207 11.89 19.94 5.64
C SER A 207 11.29 21.32 5.45
N ASN A 208 10.83 21.99 6.52
CA ASN A 208 10.35 23.37 6.42
C ASN A 208 11.48 24.34 6.04
N LYS A 209 12.67 24.24 6.65
CA LYS A 209 13.84 25.07 6.26
C LYS A 209 14.21 24.91 4.78
N LYS A 210 14.24 23.66 4.28
CA LYS A 210 14.52 23.36 2.86
C LYS A 210 13.44 23.93 1.95
N LYS A 211 12.18 23.75 2.33
CA LYS A 211 11.02 24.26 1.60
C LYS A 211 11.05 25.79 1.48
N ASP A 212 11.34 26.51 2.56
CA ASP A 212 11.45 27.98 2.54
C ASP A 212 12.52 28.44 1.55
N THR A 213 13.69 27.79 1.58
CA THR A 213 14.80 28.07 0.64
C THR A 213 14.40 27.79 -0.82
N LEU A 214 13.63 26.72 -1.06
CA LEU A 214 13.13 26.40 -2.41
C LEU A 214 12.05 27.38 -2.87
N GLN A 215 11.18 27.86 -1.96
CA GLN A 215 10.16 28.86 -2.27
C GLN A 215 10.79 30.20 -2.68
N GLU A 216 11.87 30.62 -2.02
CA GLU A 216 12.63 31.81 -2.44
C GLU A 216 13.17 31.64 -3.87
N LYS A 217 13.76 30.48 -4.19
CA LYS A 217 14.22 30.17 -5.55
C LYS A 217 13.08 30.16 -6.58
N GLN A 218 11.94 29.56 -6.22
CA GLN A 218 10.74 29.49 -7.07
C GLN A 218 10.26 30.89 -7.48
N ILE A 219 10.27 31.86 -6.55
CA ILE A 219 9.87 33.24 -6.82
C ILE A 219 10.79 33.88 -7.88
N VAL A 220 12.11 33.69 -7.74
CA VAL A 220 13.10 34.24 -8.68
C VAL A 220 12.93 33.63 -10.07
N ILE A 221 12.82 32.31 -10.18
CA ILE A 221 12.65 31.59 -11.45
C ILE A 221 11.33 32.00 -12.13
N LYS A 222 10.24 32.08 -11.37
CA LYS A 222 8.92 32.50 -11.89
C LYS A 222 8.95 33.93 -12.44
N LYS A 223 9.70 34.83 -11.80
CA LYS A 223 9.91 36.19 -12.28
C LYS A 223 10.66 36.19 -13.62
N ASN A 224 11.77 35.44 -13.73
CA ASN A 224 12.56 35.34 -14.96
C ASN A 224 11.76 34.72 -16.11
N LYS A 225 10.99 33.65 -15.84
CA LYS A 225 10.11 33.01 -16.82
C LYS A 225 9.11 34.00 -17.42
N ASN A 226 8.46 34.81 -16.60
CA ASN A 226 7.47 35.80 -17.04
C ASN A 226 8.13 36.91 -17.90
N VAL A 227 9.38 37.28 -17.60
CA VAL A 227 10.14 38.21 -18.45
C VAL A 227 10.39 37.61 -19.83
N PHE A 228 10.84 36.36 -19.90
CA PHE A 228 11.07 35.67 -21.18
C PHE A 228 9.77 35.44 -21.96
N GLU A 229 8.68 35.05 -21.29
CA GLU A 229 7.35 34.85 -21.90
C GLU A 229 6.86 36.09 -22.64
N LYS A 230 6.90 37.26 -21.97
CA LYS A 230 6.49 38.54 -22.57
C LYS A 230 7.34 38.93 -23.77
N GLU A 231 8.62 38.60 -23.76
CA GLU A 231 9.52 38.94 -24.86
C GLU A 231 9.33 37.97 -26.03
N ILE A 232 9.06 36.68 -25.75
CA ILE A 232 8.68 35.70 -26.77
C ILE A 232 7.40 36.09 -27.48
N GLU A 233 6.35 36.48 -26.74
CA GLU A 233 5.06 36.91 -27.33
C GLU A 233 5.25 38.04 -28.34
N LYS A 234 6.09 39.04 -28.03
CA LYS A 234 6.40 40.13 -28.96
C LYS A 234 7.12 39.63 -30.21
N LEU A 235 8.15 38.80 -30.05
CA LEU A 235 8.96 38.29 -31.15
C LEU A 235 8.20 37.29 -32.03
N THR A 236 7.24 36.54 -31.49
CA THR A 236 6.36 35.64 -32.27
C THR A 236 5.54 36.41 -33.31
N ILE A 237 5.05 37.61 -32.97
CA ILE A 237 4.34 38.48 -33.91
C ILE A 237 5.27 38.88 -35.06
N ILE A 238 6.52 39.23 -34.72
CA ILE A 238 7.53 39.64 -35.71
C ILE A 238 7.95 38.45 -36.60
N GLU A 239 8.10 37.24 -36.04
CA GLU A 239 8.36 36.00 -36.78
C GLU A 239 7.24 35.71 -37.80
N SER A 240 5.97 35.84 -37.39
CA SER A 240 4.83 35.69 -38.29
C SER A 240 4.84 36.71 -39.43
N ASN A 241 5.21 37.96 -39.13
CA ASN A 241 5.35 39.00 -40.15
C ASN A 241 6.53 38.72 -41.10
N LYS A 242 7.62 38.12 -40.62
CA LYS A 242 8.74 37.67 -41.47
C LYS A 242 8.33 36.56 -42.43
N LEU A 243 7.61 35.55 -41.94
CA LEU A 243 7.10 34.47 -42.79
C LEU A 243 6.15 35.00 -43.87
N LEU A 244 5.24 35.90 -43.50
CA LEU A 244 4.32 36.53 -44.45
C LEU A 244 5.06 37.39 -45.49
N LEU A 245 6.12 38.08 -45.07
CA LEU A 245 7.01 38.82 -45.97
C LEU A 245 7.65 37.88 -46.98
N ASP A 246 8.26 36.79 -46.52
CA ASP A 246 8.93 35.80 -47.38
C ASP A 246 7.94 35.15 -48.36
N GLU A 247 6.72 34.82 -47.92
CA GLU A 247 5.66 34.32 -48.79
C GLU A 247 5.28 35.32 -49.90
N LYS A 248 5.13 36.60 -49.54
CA LYS A 248 4.79 37.66 -50.50
C LYS A 248 5.90 37.93 -51.49
N GLU A 249 7.14 38.02 -51.03
CA GLU A 249 8.31 38.19 -51.91
C GLU A 249 8.42 37.01 -52.89
N ASN A 250 8.28 35.76 -52.40
CA ASN A 250 8.26 34.57 -53.25
C ASN A 250 7.11 34.56 -54.27
N SER A 251 5.92 35.02 -53.88
CA SER A 251 4.77 35.16 -54.79
C SER A 251 5.09 36.12 -55.95
N ILE A 252 5.67 37.29 -55.64
CA ILE A 252 6.09 38.26 -56.67
C ILE A 252 7.16 37.66 -57.58
N TRP A 253 8.17 37.01 -57.02
CA TRP A 253 9.21 36.35 -57.82
C TRP A 253 8.65 35.26 -58.73
N SER A 254 7.67 34.48 -58.25
CA SER A 254 7.00 33.47 -59.06
C SER A 254 6.18 34.09 -60.20
N THR A 255 5.57 35.26 -59.97
CA THR A 255 4.81 36.02 -60.96
C THR A 255 5.73 36.59 -62.03
N ALA A 256 6.87 37.15 -61.64
CA ALA A 256 7.90 37.62 -62.56
C ALA A 256 8.45 36.48 -63.44
N LYS A 257 8.77 35.32 -62.84
CA LYS A 257 9.21 34.13 -63.60
C LYS A 257 8.17 33.66 -64.61
N ARG A 258 6.89 33.65 -64.23
CA ARG A 258 5.79 33.26 -65.13
C ARG A 258 5.64 34.23 -66.30
N GLU A 259 5.77 35.52 -66.04
CA GLU A 259 5.70 36.55 -67.09
C GLU A 259 6.90 36.47 -68.05
N ILE A 260 8.11 36.18 -67.54
CA ILE A 260 9.28 35.91 -68.38
C ILE A 260 9.04 34.71 -69.30
N SER A 261 8.50 33.60 -68.77
CA SER A 261 8.17 32.41 -69.57
C SER A 261 7.10 32.71 -70.63
N ARG A 262 6.05 33.46 -70.27
CA ARG A 262 4.98 33.87 -71.18
C ARG A 262 5.53 34.71 -72.34
N LEU A 263 6.37 35.70 -72.05
CA LEU A 263 7.00 36.56 -73.05
C LEU A 263 7.96 35.78 -73.96
N SER A 264 8.70 34.80 -73.42
CA SER A 264 9.55 33.91 -74.21
C SER A 264 8.73 33.11 -75.23
N GLN A 265 7.64 32.49 -74.77
CA GLN A 265 6.76 31.68 -75.63
C GLN A 265 6.16 32.51 -76.77
N GLU A 266 5.62 33.70 -76.45
CA GLU A 266 5.05 34.62 -77.45
C GLU A 266 6.11 35.09 -78.46
N LYS A 267 7.33 35.37 -78.00
CA LYS A 267 8.47 35.74 -78.85
C LYS A 267 8.84 34.61 -79.82
N ASP A 268 8.97 33.38 -79.32
CA ASP A 268 9.35 32.21 -80.12
C ASP A 268 8.28 31.86 -81.16
N ASP A 269 7.00 31.93 -80.78
CA ASP A 269 5.88 31.69 -81.69
C ASP A 269 5.84 32.72 -82.84
N LYS A 270 6.08 34.00 -82.52
CA LYS A 270 6.13 35.09 -83.51
C LYS A 270 7.37 34.97 -84.41
N ALA A 271 8.52 34.57 -83.86
CA ALA A 271 9.76 34.33 -84.61
C ALA A 271 9.61 33.18 -85.62
N ASN A 272 9.02 32.06 -85.20
CA ASN A 272 8.73 30.90 -86.05
C ASN A 272 7.78 31.26 -87.20
N ARG A 273 6.75 32.08 -86.94
CA ARG A 273 5.85 32.61 -87.99
C ARG A 273 6.60 33.46 -89.01
N LYS A 274 7.49 34.35 -88.56
CA LYS A 274 8.32 35.18 -89.44
C LYS A 274 9.24 34.33 -90.32
N GLU A 275 10.00 33.41 -89.72
CA GLU A 275 11.01 32.58 -90.40
C GLU A 275 10.41 31.78 -91.56
N LYS A 276 9.21 31.21 -91.35
CA LYS A 276 8.53 30.39 -92.37
C LYS A 276 7.87 31.21 -93.48
N CYS A 277 7.46 32.45 -93.23
CA CYS A 277 6.65 33.23 -94.17
C CYS A 277 7.44 34.29 -94.95
N GLU A 278 8.51 34.85 -94.38
CA GLU A 278 9.32 35.89 -95.02
C GLU A 278 9.93 35.42 -96.37
N PRO A 279 10.47 34.19 -96.51
CA PRO A 279 10.97 33.68 -97.79
C PRO A 279 9.86 33.45 -98.83
N CYS A 280 8.67 33.03 -98.40
CA CYS A 280 7.54 32.72 -99.29
C CYS A 280 7.01 33.96 -100.03
N LEU A 281 7.08 35.14 -99.40
CA LEU A 281 6.68 36.41 -100.01
C LEU A 281 7.60 36.87 -101.15
N GLU A 282 8.86 36.42 -101.17
CA GLU A 282 9.77 36.70 -102.28
C GLU A 282 9.52 35.78 -103.48
N ILE A 283 9.15 34.51 -103.24
CA ILE A 283 8.87 33.51 -104.28
C ILE A 283 7.60 33.85 -105.09
N ILE A 284 6.56 34.39 -104.45
CA ILE A 284 5.26 34.65 -105.12
C ILE A 284 5.30 35.90 -106.04
N LYS A 285 6.32 36.76 -105.94
CA LYS A 285 6.41 37.98 -106.77
C LYS A 285 6.39 37.71 -108.27
N ASP A 286 6.97 36.59 -108.69
CA ASP A 286 7.06 36.23 -110.11
C ASP A 286 5.87 35.38 -110.59
N LYS A 287 4.87 35.09 -109.73
CA LYS A 287 3.72 34.23 -110.03
C LYS A 287 3.01 34.58 -111.34
N THR A 288 2.56 35.83 -111.47
CA THR A 288 1.82 36.27 -112.66
C THR A 288 2.67 36.15 -113.92
N LYS A 289 3.98 36.41 -113.79
CA LYS A 289 4.93 36.36 -114.90
C LYS A 289 5.18 34.92 -115.36
N THR A 290 5.38 33.99 -114.43
CA THR A 290 5.61 32.57 -114.71
C THR A 290 4.35 31.88 -115.26
N GLU A 291 3.16 32.19 -114.71
CA GLU A 291 1.88 31.66 -115.21
C GLU A 291 1.58 32.13 -116.64
N ASP A 292 1.80 33.42 -116.95
CA ASP A 292 1.58 34.00 -118.28
C ASP A 292 2.58 33.44 -119.31
N LEU A 293 3.87 33.34 -118.95
CA LEU A 293 4.90 32.74 -119.80
C LEU A 293 4.59 31.27 -120.11
N LEU A 294 4.17 30.49 -119.11
CA LEU A 294 3.80 29.09 -119.29
C LEU A 294 2.62 28.93 -120.25
N LYS A 295 1.61 29.81 -120.14
CA LYS A 295 0.45 29.82 -121.03
C LYS A 295 0.84 30.16 -122.48
N MET A 296 1.56 31.27 -122.69
CA MET A 296 2.00 31.70 -124.01
C MET A 296 2.88 30.65 -124.71
N THR A 297 3.76 29.99 -123.95
CA THR A 297 4.69 28.98 -124.49
C THR A 297 3.95 27.68 -124.87
N LYS A 298 2.90 27.30 -124.13
CA LYS A 298 2.00 26.19 -124.49
C LYS A 298 1.19 26.46 -125.77
N GLU A 299 0.70 27.69 -125.95
CA GLU A 299 -0.03 28.09 -127.17
C GLU A 299 0.88 28.02 -128.41
N ARG A 300 2.13 28.50 -128.29
CA ARG A 300 3.12 28.47 -129.38
C ARG A 300 3.54 27.07 -129.80
N LYS A 301 3.51 26.10 -128.88
CA LYS A 301 3.70 24.67 -129.20
C LYS A 301 2.62 24.17 -130.16
N ILE A 302 1.36 24.50 -129.88
CA ILE A 302 0.21 24.05 -130.68
C ILE A 302 0.28 24.60 -132.11
N GLU A 303 0.72 25.85 -132.27
CA GLU A 303 0.89 26.46 -133.60
C GLU A 303 1.91 25.72 -134.46
N LEU A 304 3.08 25.39 -133.90
CA LEU A 304 4.15 24.67 -134.61
C LEU A 304 3.74 23.22 -134.93
N GLU A 305 2.99 22.55 -134.06
CA GLU A 305 2.45 21.21 -134.33
C GLU A 305 1.51 21.23 -135.54
N ASN A 306 0.62 22.23 -135.62
CA ASN A 306 -0.28 22.41 -136.76
C ASN A 306 0.46 22.72 -138.07
N GLU A 307 1.58 23.45 -138.00
CA GLU A 307 2.42 23.76 -139.16
C GLU A 307 3.11 22.51 -139.73
N ILE A 308 3.57 21.59 -138.85
CA ILE A 308 4.11 20.28 -139.27
C ILE A 308 3.06 19.47 -140.04
N VAL A 309 1.81 19.44 -139.57
CA VAL A 309 0.71 18.72 -140.21
C VAL A 309 0.44 19.23 -141.64
N LYS A 310 0.49 20.55 -141.84
CA LYS A 310 0.35 21.16 -143.17
C LYS A 310 1.49 20.78 -144.10
N LEU A 311 2.74 20.84 -143.63
CA LEU A 311 3.92 20.47 -144.42
C LEU A 311 3.92 18.98 -144.81
N GLU A 312 3.42 18.09 -143.94
CA GLU A 312 3.25 16.68 -144.25
C GLU A 312 2.23 16.42 -145.37
N SER A 313 1.14 17.18 -145.37
CA SER A 313 0.12 17.11 -146.42
C SER A 313 0.70 17.54 -147.78
N SER A 314 1.48 18.63 -147.81
CA SER A 314 2.16 19.10 -149.02
C SER A 314 3.22 18.12 -149.54
N LEU A 315 4.00 17.49 -148.66
CA LEU A 315 4.95 16.43 -149.04
C LEU A 315 4.25 15.24 -149.71
N GLY A 316 3.08 14.85 -149.18
CA GLY A 316 2.26 13.79 -149.77
C GLY A 316 1.77 14.15 -151.17
N PHE A 317 1.33 15.38 -151.37
CA PHE A 317 0.87 15.88 -152.67
C PHE A 317 1.95 15.82 -153.75
N PHE A 318 3.15 16.35 -153.48
CA PHE A 318 4.22 16.40 -154.47
C PHE A 318 4.84 15.02 -154.76
N LYS A 319 4.93 14.12 -153.78
CA LYS A 319 5.39 12.73 -154.02
C LYS A 319 4.50 12.00 -155.01
N ASN A 320 3.19 12.16 -154.88
CA ASN A 320 2.21 11.48 -155.73
C ASN A 320 2.31 11.99 -157.19
N ARG A 321 2.50 13.31 -157.37
CA ARG A 321 2.72 13.89 -158.71
C ARG A 321 4.03 13.43 -159.35
N LYS A 322 5.10 13.27 -158.56
CA LYS A 322 6.38 12.74 -159.05
C LYS A 322 6.19 11.34 -159.67
N GLU A 323 5.48 10.46 -158.97
CA GLU A 323 5.18 9.11 -159.49
C GLU A 323 4.36 9.12 -160.79
N ILE A 324 3.49 10.11 -160.97
CA ILE A 324 2.70 10.26 -162.20
C ILE A 324 3.59 10.79 -163.34
N ALA A 325 4.41 11.81 -163.07
CA ALA A 325 5.33 12.39 -164.04
C ALA A 325 6.34 11.37 -164.58
N ASP A 326 6.90 10.53 -163.69
CA ASP A 326 7.86 9.47 -164.06
C ASP A 326 7.29 8.45 -165.06
N LYS A 327 5.95 8.24 -165.07
CA LYS A 327 5.30 7.26 -165.96
C LYS A 327 4.98 7.78 -167.36
N ILE A 328 4.87 9.10 -167.56
CA ILE A 328 4.40 9.69 -168.81
C ILE A 328 5.54 9.83 -169.84
N GLY A 329 6.80 9.93 -169.41
CA GLY A 329 7.97 10.01 -170.29
C GLY A 329 8.10 11.35 -171.04
N ASN A 330 9.32 11.73 -171.45
CA ASN A 330 9.65 13.08 -171.91
C ASN A 330 8.96 13.45 -173.24
N ILE A 331 8.03 14.41 -173.19
CA ILE A 331 7.29 14.95 -174.34
C ILE A 331 8.00 16.22 -174.81
N GLU A 332 9.00 16.10 -175.67
CA GLU A 332 9.61 17.26 -176.37
C GLU A 332 8.97 17.45 -177.75
N GLY A 333 7.98 18.35 -177.79
CA GLY A 333 7.62 19.09 -179.01
C GLY A 333 6.67 18.43 -180.01
N GLU A 334 6.24 17.17 -179.83
CA GLU A 334 5.26 16.54 -180.72
C GLU A 334 4.28 15.64 -179.94
N CYS A 335 2.97 15.91 -180.06
CA CYS A 335 1.93 15.14 -179.36
C CYS A 335 1.92 13.68 -179.84
N PRO A 336 2.10 12.68 -178.96
CA PRO A 336 2.18 11.27 -179.37
C PRO A 336 0.83 10.70 -179.88
N ILE A 337 -0.27 11.44 -179.73
CA ILE A 337 -1.61 10.99 -180.14
C ILE A 337 -2.04 11.63 -181.47
N CYS A 338 -1.83 12.93 -181.66
CA CYS A 338 -2.32 13.65 -182.84
C CYS A 338 -1.24 14.38 -183.66
N HIS A 339 0.02 14.28 -183.27
CA HIS A 339 1.21 14.80 -183.97
C HIS A 339 1.18 16.30 -184.31
N SER A 340 0.39 17.11 -183.61
CA SER A 340 0.54 18.56 -183.64
C SER A 340 1.81 18.97 -182.87
N LYS A 341 2.66 19.77 -183.53
CA LYS A 341 3.85 20.37 -182.92
C LYS A 341 3.50 21.64 -182.14
N ASP A 342 4.28 21.89 -181.09
CA ASP A 342 4.14 22.92 -180.05
C ASP A 342 3.04 22.66 -178.99
N ILE A 343 3.34 21.77 -178.05
CA ILE A 343 2.65 21.67 -176.75
C ILE A 343 3.66 21.96 -175.65
N ASP A 344 3.35 22.90 -174.77
CA ASP A 344 4.11 23.20 -173.56
C ASP A 344 3.48 22.44 -172.36
N PRO A 345 4.13 21.41 -171.80
CA PRO A 345 3.54 20.58 -170.74
C PRO A 345 3.51 21.28 -169.38
N ASP A 346 2.39 21.14 -168.65
CA ASP A 346 2.11 21.75 -167.33
C ASP A 346 3.24 21.50 -166.30
N PRO A 347 3.73 22.54 -165.58
CA PRO A 347 4.77 22.45 -164.55
C PRO A 347 4.55 21.37 -163.49
N ASN A 348 3.31 20.99 -163.25
CA ASN A 348 2.92 19.96 -162.28
C ASN A 348 3.29 18.53 -162.67
N TYR A 349 3.74 18.33 -163.91
CA TYR A 349 4.23 17.06 -164.42
C TYR A 349 5.70 17.16 -164.90
N GLN A 350 6.39 18.25 -164.54
CA GLN A 350 7.82 18.44 -164.78
C GLN A 350 8.63 17.97 -163.57
N ILE A 351 9.41 16.90 -163.75
CA ILE A 351 10.15 16.23 -162.66
C ILE A 351 11.06 17.19 -161.89
N ASP A 352 11.81 18.05 -162.61
CA ASP A 352 12.74 19.00 -162.00
C ASP A 352 12.04 19.99 -161.06
N HIS A 353 10.82 20.43 -161.40
CA HIS A 353 10.05 21.34 -160.55
C HIS A 353 9.56 20.63 -159.28
N ILE A 354 9.03 19.40 -159.43
CA ILE A 354 8.50 18.60 -158.31
C ILE A 354 9.61 18.24 -157.32
N GLU A 355 10.81 17.87 -157.79
CA GLU A 355 11.93 17.56 -156.90
C GLU A 355 12.39 18.77 -156.08
N LYS A 356 12.38 19.96 -156.69
CA LYS A 356 12.75 21.21 -156.01
C LYS A 356 11.77 21.55 -154.89
N GLU A 357 10.47 21.42 -155.15
CA GLU A 357 9.42 21.64 -154.15
C GLU A 357 9.48 20.61 -153.01
N LEU A 358 9.71 19.33 -153.33
CA LEU A 358 9.89 18.28 -152.30
C LEU A 358 11.05 18.58 -151.36
N LEU A 359 12.18 19.04 -151.89
CA LEU A 359 13.35 19.40 -151.09
C LEU A 359 13.04 20.59 -150.17
N GLN A 360 12.35 21.60 -150.70
CA GLN A 360 11.99 22.81 -149.95
C GLN A 360 11.02 22.52 -148.81
N VAL A 361 9.94 21.77 -149.07
CA VAL A 361 8.96 21.43 -148.03
C VAL A 361 9.57 20.54 -146.93
N ASN A 362 10.49 19.62 -147.29
CA ASN A 362 11.14 18.75 -146.31
C ASN A 362 12.10 19.51 -145.38
N ASN A 363 12.86 20.48 -145.92
CA ASN A 363 13.74 21.33 -145.12
C ASN A 363 12.94 22.18 -144.12
N ASN A 364 11.81 22.76 -144.54
CA ASN A 364 10.93 23.51 -143.65
C ASN A 364 10.40 22.64 -142.50
N LYS A 365 10.06 21.37 -142.77
CA LYS A 365 9.58 20.45 -141.73
C LYS A 365 10.63 20.16 -140.65
N ILE A 366 11.90 20.00 -141.04
CA ILE A 366 13.00 19.78 -140.09
C ILE A 366 13.20 21.02 -139.20
N GLU A 367 13.13 22.21 -139.79
CA GLU A 367 13.27 23.47 -139.05
C GLU A 367 12.17 23.62 -137.99
N VAL A 368 10.90 23.38 -138.35
CA VAL A 368 9.76 23.48 -137.41
C VAL A 368 9.87 22.44 -136.28
N LYS A 369 10.29 21.20 -136.57
CA LYS A 369 10.54 20.18 -135.54
C LYS A 369 11.61 20.60 -134.53
N SER A 370 12.68 21.27 -134.97
CA SER A 370 13.74 21.76 -134.08
C SER A 370 13.28 22.89 -133.15
N LYS A 371 12.30 23.70 -133.60
CA LYS A 371 11.67 24.74 -132.76
C LYS A 371 10.77 24.12 -131.70
N LEU A 372 10.05 23.05 -132.04
CA LEU A 372 9.16 22.34 -131.13
C LEU A 372 9.91 21.69 -129.94
N THR A 373 11.08 21.10 -130.18
CA THR A 373 11.89 20.53 -129.09
C THR A 373 12.36 21.57 -128.10
N LYS A 374 12.75 22.78 -128.55
CA LYS A 374 13.15 23.87 -127.66
C LYS A 374 12.01 24.34 -126.75
N ILE A 375 10.81 24.52 -127.32
CA ILE A 375 9.62 24.94 -126.57
C ILE A 375 9.22 23.90 -125.51
N ASN A 376 9.37 22.59 -125.78
CA ASN A 376 9.05 21.57 -124.79
C ASN A 376 9.96 21.63 -123.56
N THR A 377 11.25 21.93 -123.73
CA THR A 377 12.18 22.09 -122.60
C THR A 377 11.81 23.32 -121.75
N GLU A 378 11.46 24.42 -122.42
CA GLU A 378 11.08 25.68 -121.76
C GLU A 378 9.80 25.54 -120.92
N ILE A 379 8.83 24.72 -121.36
CA ILE A 379 7.62 24.40 -120.57
C ILE A 379 7.95 23.63 -119.29
N LEU A 380 8.87 22.66 -119.34
CA LEU A 380 9.23 21.85 -118.18
C LEU A 380 9.87 22.69 -117.06
N ASP A 381 10.72 23.64 -117.44
CA ASP A 381 11.37 24.54 -116.48
C ASP A 381 10.34 25.47 -115.82
N LEU A 382 9.40 26.04 -116.60
CA LEU A 382 8.32 26.89 -116.08
C LEU A 382 7.33 26.12 -115.18
N GLU A 383 7.05 24.83 -115.45
CA GLU A 383 6.22 23.99 -114.57
C GLU A 383 6.88 23.70 -113.22
N ARG A 384 8.20 23.64 -113.17
CA ARG A 384 8.96 23.47 -111.92
C ARG A 384 8.88 24.73 -111.06
N GLU A 385 9.08 25.91 -111.65
CA GLU A 385 8.95 27.20 -110.95
C GLU A 385 7.53 27.40 -110.41
N ASN A 386 6.51 27.07 -111.20
CA ASN A 386 5.11 27.18 -110.77
C ASN A 386 4.77 26.32 -109.53
N ASN A 387 5.38 25.14 -109.41
CA ASN A 387 5.18 24.28 -108.24
C ASN A 387 5.80 24.86 -106.96
N GLU A 388 6.91 25.61 -107.05
CA GLU A 388 7.49 26.28 -105.88
C GLU A 388 6.62 27.45 -105.42
N ILE A 389 6.00 28.17 -106.35
CA ILE A 389 5.03 29.23 -106.06
C ILE A 389 3.81 28.67 -105.29
N VAL A 390 3.24 27.54 -105.73
CA VAL A 390 2.09 26.91 -105.05
C VAL A 390 2.43 26.49 -103.61
N LYS A 391 3.66 26.02 -103.34
CA LYS A 391 4.10 25.68 -101.98
C LYS A 391 4.25 26.91 -101.08
N ALA A 392 4.75 28.02 -101.65
CA ALA A 392 4.86 29.28 -100.94
C ALA A 392 3.48 29.84 -100.56
N GLU A 393 2.48 29.74 -101.44
CA GLU A 393 1.11 30.22 -101.18
C GLU A 393 0.44 29.47 -100.02
N ASN A 394 0.50 28.13 -100.03
CA ASN A 394 -0.06 27.32 -98.95
C ASN A 394 0.56 27.65 -97.58
N THR A 395 1.85 27.99 -97.54
CA THR A 395 2.54 28.34 -96.30
C THR A 395 2.05 29.69 -95.76
N LEU A 396 1.89 30.69 -96.62
CA LEU A 396 1.37 32.00 -96.21
C LEU A 396 -0.09 31.94 -95.76
N GLU A 397 -0.92 31.13 -96.42
CA GLU A 397 -2.32 30.93 -96.05
C GLU A 397 -2.46 30.26 -94.67
N ASN A 398 -1.66 29.23 -94.39
CA ASN A 398 -1.64 28.54 -93.10
C ASN A 398 -1.28 29.47 -91.92
N PHE A 399 -0.42 30.46 -92.15
CA PHE A 399 -0.04 31.44 -91.14
C PHE A 399 -0.85 32.75 -91.21
N ALA A 400 -1.85 32.81 -92.11
CA ALA A 400 -2.70 33.97 -92.36
C ALA A 400 -1.94 35.28 -92.68
N ILE A 401 -0.79 35.17 -93.36
CA ILE A 401 0.05 36.31 -93.74
C ILE A 401 -0.25 36.68 -95.19
N LYS A 402 -0.68 37.93 -95.41
CA LYS A 402 -1.13 38.44 -96.73
C LYS A 402 -0.18 39.45 -97.34
N ASN A 403 0.60 40.16 -96.53
CA ASN A 403 1.45 41.24 -97.01
C ASN A 403 2.76 41.36 -96.19
N LYS A 404 3.68 42.20 -96.68
CA LYS A 404 4.94 42.48 -95.98
C LYS A 404 4.76 43.32 -94.70
N GLU A 405 3.71 44.12 -94.59
CA GLU A 405 3.43 44.91 -93.37
C GLU A 405 3.21 44.00 -92.16
N GLN A 406 2.48 42.90 -92.33
CA GLN A 406 2.26 41.93 -91.26
C GLN A 406 3.56 41.24 -90.79
N ILE A 407 4.56 41.08 -91.66
CA ILE A 407 5.89 40.58 -91.27
C ILE A 407 6.66 41.64 -90.46
N GLU A 408 6.49 42.91 -90.80
CA GLU A 408 7.13 44.02 -90.08
C GLU A 408 6.50 44.23 -88.70
N ASP A 409 5.18 44.06 -88.58
CA ASP A 409 4.48 44.02 -87.29
C ASP A 409 4.98 42.88 -86.40
N LEU A 410 5.20 41.69 -86.97
CA LEU A 410 5.82 40.56 -86.26
C LEU A 410 7.23 40.89 -85.77
N LYS A 411 8.05 41.62 -86.55
CA LYS A 411 9.39 42.07 -86.12
C LYS A 411 9.31 43.07 -84.97
N ASN A 412 8.37 44.01 -85.03
CA ASN A 412 8.16 45.00 -83.97
C ASN A 412 7.68 44.33 -82.67
N ASP A 413 6.76 43.36 -82.76
CA ASP A 413 6.32 42.53 -81.63
C ASP A 413 7.50 41.78 -81.00
N ILE A 414 8.36 41.12 -81.80
CA ILE A 414 9.53 40.39 -81.31
C ILE A 414 10.51 41.31 -80.56
N ILE A 415 10.80 42.51 -81.10
CA ILE A 415 11.69 43.49 -80.47
C ILE A 415 11.07 44.01 -79.16
N SER A 416 9.77 44.29 -79.18
CA SER A 416 9.01 44.74 -78.00
C SER A 416 9.03 43.69 -76.88
N TYR A 417 8.76 42.42 -77.21
CA TYR A 417 8.81 41.32 -76.25
C TYR A 417 10.23 41.04 -75.75
N SER A 418 11.26 41.10 -76.60
CA SER A 418 12.67 40.93 -76.16
C SER A 418 13.09 42.00 -75.16
N LYS A 419 12.77 43.28 -75.43
CA LYS A 419 13.10 44.39 -74.52
C LYS A 419 12.40 44.27 -73.16
N LYS A 420 11.12 43.85 -73.15
CA LYS A 420 10.39 43.62 -71.90
C LYS A 420 10.95 42.43 -71.12
N GLN A 421 11.30 41.35 -71.82
CA GLN A 421 11.89 40.15 -71.23
C GLN A 421 13.28 40.44 -70.62
N GLU A 422 14.15 41.15 -71.33
CA GLU A 422 15.49 41.55 -70.85
C GLU A 422 15.40 42.38 -69.57
N LYS A 423 14.51 43.38 -69.53
CA LYS A 423 14.28 44.19 -68.32
C LYS A 423 13.74 43.38 -67.14
N LEU A 424 12.80 42.46 -67.39
CA LEU A 424 12.29 41.57 -66.35
C LEU A 424 13.38 40.66 -65.79
N ILE A 425 14.21 40.08 -66.67
CA ILE A 425 15.35 39.25 -66.26
C ILE A 425 16.34 40.07 -65.43
N GLU A 426 16.71 41.27 -65.89
CA GLU A 426 17.60 42.19 -65.17
C GLU A 426 17.08 42.50 -63.76
N PHE A 427 15.80 42.85 -63.63
CA PHE A 427 15.19 43.10 -62.31
C PHE A 427 15.12 41.84 -61.43
N THR A 428 14.92 40.65 -62.01
CA THR A 428 14.96 39.39 -61.25
C THR A 428 16.35 38.96 -60.81
N GLU A 429 17.38 39.18 -61.62
CA GLU A 429 18.77 38.85 -61.29
C GLU A 429 19.37 39.84 -60.28
N ALA A 430 18.97 41.12 -60.37
CA ALA A 430 19.36 42.15 -59.42
C ALA A 430 18.55 42.13 -58.10
N GLU A 431 17.67 41.14 -57.92
CA GLU A 431 16.74 41.04 -56.77
C GLU A 431 15.95 42.33 -56.50
N ASN A 432 15.65 43.09 -57.55
CA ASN A 432 15.03 44.40 -57.49
C ASN A 432 13.50 44.31 -57.63
N ILE A 433 12.80 44.05 -56.53
CA ILE A 433 11.33 43.93 -56.50
C ILE A 433 10.65 45.25 -56.92
N THR A 434 11.22 46.40 -56.56
CA THR A 434 10.68 47.72 -56.93
C THR A 434 10.71 47.94 -58.45
N GLY A 435 11.75 47.48 -59.13
CA GLY A 435 11.89 47.56 -60.60
C GLY A 435 10.84 46.73 -61.35
N LEU A 436 10.37 45.61 -60.77
CA LEU A 436 9.38 44.74 -61.41
C LEU A 436 8.04 45.43 -61.69
N VAL A 437 7.68 46.46 -60.91
CA VAL A 437 6.41 47.21 -61.08
C VAL A 437 6.35 47.90 -62.46
N GLU A 438 7.49 48.27 -63.03
CA GLU A 438 7.54 48.87 -64.38
C GLU A 438 7.10 47.90 -65.47
N CYS A 439 7.30 46.59 -65.26
CA CYS A 439 6.99 45.54 -66.22
C CYS A 439 5.68 44.79 -65.90
N ILE A 440 5.30 44.73 -64.62
CA ILE A 440 4.08 44.07 -64.13
C ILE A 440 3.33 45.03 -63.19
N PRO A 441 2.48 45.93 -63.71
CA PRO A 441 1.82 46.96 -62.89
C PRO A 441 0.95 46.41 -61.76
N ASP A 442 0.44 45.18 -61.93
CA ASP A 442 -0.50 44.53 -61.01
C ASP A 442 0.12 44.23 -59.63
N ILE A 443 1.45 44.17 -59.51
CA ILE A 443 2.14 43.86 -58.23
C ILE A 443 2.29 45.09 -57.31
N LYS A 444 1.91 46.29 -57.76
CA LYS A 444 2.13 47.55 -57.02
C LYS A 444 1.51 47.55 -55.61
N GLN A 445 0.31 46.97 -55.44
CA GLN A 445 -0.32 46.89 -54.13
C GLN A 445 0.38 45.91 -53.19
N GLU A 446 0.92 44.81 -53.73
CA GLU A 446 1.68 43.83 -52.96
C GLU A 446 3.02 44.42 -52.49
N LEU A 447 3.68 45.24 -53.32
CA LEU A 447 4.91 45.95 -52.99
C LEU A 447 4.76 46.85 -51.75
N LEU A 448 3.68 47.64 -51.67
CA LEU A 448 3.41 48.51 -50.51
C LEU A 448 3.24 47.72 -49.21
N GLN A 449 2.71 46.50 -49.29
CA GLN A 449 2.58 45.60 -48.15
C GLN A 449 3.94 45.02 -47.74
N ILE A 450 4.77 44.63 -48.72
CA ILE A 450 6.14 44.16 -48.51
C ILE A 450 6.98 45.22 -47.81
N GLU A 451 6.98 46.48 -48.28
CA GLU A 451 7.73 47.57 -47.67
C GLU A 451 7.34 47.82 -46.21
N LYS A 452 6.04 47.68 -45.90
CA LYS A 452 5.54 47.80 -44.53
C LYS A 452 6.07 46.66 -43.66
N LEU A 453 5.97 45.42 -44.14
CA LEU A 453 6.46 44.24 -43.43
C LEU A 453 7.99 44.25 -43.25
N GLN A 454 8.76 44.71 -44.25
CA GLN A 454 10.21 44.87 -44.14
C GLN A 454 10.63 45.82 -43.00
N LYS A 455 9.88 46.91 -42.80
CA LYS A 455 10.13 47.83 -41.67
C LYS A 455 9.82 47.21 -40.32
N GLU A 456 8.74 46.43 -40.23
CA GLU A 456 8.32 45.76 -39.00
C GLU A 456 9.30 44.66 -38.56
N VAL A 457 10.05 44.08 -39.50
CA VAL A 457 10.95 42.93 -39.26
C VAL A 457 12.44 43.32 -39.23
N MET A 458 12.78 44.59 -39.47
CA MET A 458 14.17 45.07 -39.65
C MET A 458 15.16 44.64 -38.56
N ASN A 459 14.71 44.52 -37.31
CA ASN A 459 15.55 44.16 -36.16
C ASN A 459 15.33 42.71 -35.67
N TYR A 460 14.66 41.88 -36.46
CA TYR A 460 14.39 40.49 -36.10
C TYR A 460 15.60 39.60 -36.37
N ASN A 461 16.08 38.91 -35.34
CA ASN A 461 17.13 37.90 -35.46
C ASN A 461 16.56 36.52 -35.07
N PRO A 462 16.40 35.58 -36.03
CA PRO A 462 15.89 34.24 -35.75
C PRO A 462 16.70 33.47 -34.71
N ASN A 463 18.03 33.66 -34.69
CA ASN A 463 18.91 32.95 -33.76
C ASN A 463 18.71 33.46 -32.32
N GLU A 464 18.64 34.78 -32.12
CA GLU A 464 18.37 35.36 -30.80
C GLU A 464 16.99 34.98 -30.29
N PHE A 465 16.00 34.87 -31.18
CA PHE A 465 14.68 34.41 -30.81
C PHE A 465 14.68 32.93 -30.38
N GLN A 466 15.41 32.08 -31.10
CA GLN A 466 15.57 30.68 -30.71
C GLN A 466 16.29 30.54 -29.37
N GLU A 467 17.38 31.29 -29.14
CA GLU A 467 18.07 31.30 -27.85
C GLU A 467 17.16 31.74 -26.69
N LEU A 468 16.25 32.68 -26.94
CA LEU A 468 15.26 33.11 -25.95
C LEU A 468 14.23 32.01 -25.65
N LYS A 469 13.74 31.30 -26.68
CA LYS A 469 12.87 30.11 -26.51
C LYS A 469 13.59 29.04 -25.67
N ASP A 470 14.85 28.74 -25.99
CA ASP A 470 15.65 27.76 -25.26
C ASP A 470 15.85 28.15 -23.79
N LYS A 471 16.10 29.45 -23.51
CA LYS A 471 16.19 29.98 -22.13
C LYS A 471 14.86 29.87 -21.39
N PHE A 472 13.73 30.14 -22.06
CA PHE A 472 12.40 29.99 -21.48
C PHE A 472 12.09 28.54 -21.15
N ASP A 473 12.43 27.61 -22.03
CA ASP A 473 12.23 26.17 -21.83
C ASP A 473 13.09 25.66 -20.67
N LEU A 474 14.37 26.07 -20.61
CA LEU A 474 15.26 25.74 -19.50
C LEU A 474 14.72 26.29 -18.16
N THR A 475 14.29 27.55 -18.13
CA THR A 475 13.72 28.18 -16.93
C THR A 475 12.40 27.49 -16.51
N SER A 476 11.59 27.07 -17.49
CA SER A 476 10.36 26.32 -17.24
C SER A 476 10.64 24.95 -16.62
N TYR A 477 11.65 24.24 -17.13
CA TYR A 477 12.12 22.99 -16.58
C TYR A 477 12.66 23.15 -15.15
N GLU A 478 13.49 24.17 -14.90
CA GLU A 478 13.99 24.48 -13.55
C GLU A 478 12.85 24.77 -12.56
N LEU A 479 11.82 25.51 -12.99
CA LEU A 479 10.65 25.79 -12.17
C LEU A 479 9.89 24.51 -11.80
N GLU A 480 9.73 23.59 -12.75
CA GLU A 480 9.08 22.30 -12.53
C GLU A 480 9.87 21.45 -11.52
N GLN A 481 11.20 21.38 -11.64
CA GLN A 481 12.07 20.69 -10.70
C GLN A 481 11.96 21.26 -9.28
N VAL A 482 11.99 22.60 -9.14
CA VAL A 482 11.82 23.26 -7.83
C VAL A 482 10.43 22.99 -7.25
N ASN A 483 9.37 23.03 -8.05
CA ASN A 483 8.02 22.69 -7.60
C ASN A 483 7.91 21.26 -7.09
N GLN A 484 8.54 20.31 -7.79
CA GLN A 484 8.58 18.91 -7.39
C GLN A 484 9.30 18.75 -6.05
N GLN A 485 10.45 19.40 -5.87
CA GLN A 485 11.19 19.37 -4.60
C GLN A 485 10.40 19.99 -3.44
N ILE A 486 9.70 21.12 -3.67
CA ILE A 486 8.79 21.73 -2.69
C ILE A 486 7.68 20.73 -2.29
N GLY A 487 7.09 20.05 -3.27
CA GLY A 487 6.07 19.02 -3.02
C GLY A 487 6.60 17.85 -2.20
N GLN A 488 7.82 17.38 -2.48
CA GLN A 488 8.47 16.31 -1.72
C GLN A 488 8.73 16.72 -0.26
N GLU A 489 9.31 17.91 -0.03
CA GLU A 489 9.58 18.39 1.34
C GLU A 489 8.29 18.67 2.11
N LYS A 490 7.25 19.17 1.43
CA LYS A 490 5.93 19.31 2.04
C LYS A 490 5.36 17.95 2.47
N ASN A 491 5.35 16.97 1.58
CA ASN A 491 4.82 15.63 1.91
C ASN A 491 5.59 14.99 3.08
N LYS A 492 6.92 15.16 3.14
CA LYS A 492 7.73 14.71 4.28
C LYS A 492 7.29 15.37 5.59
N SER A 493 7.17 16.70 5.60
CA SER A 493 6.70 17.47 6.76
C SER A 493 5.28 17.04 7.19
N ASP A 494 4.33 16.97 6.26
CA ASP A 494 2.94 16.60 6.54
C ASP A 494 2.86 15.17 7.12
N SER A 495 3.63 14.22 6.60
CA SER A 495 3.68 12.85 7.13
C SER A 495 4.26 12.78 8.55
N ALA A 496 5.27 13.60 8.86
CA ALA A 496 5.89 13.66 10.18
C ALA A 496 4.99 14.37 11.19
N GLU A 497 4.28 15.44 10.80
CA GLU A 497 3.26 16.10 11.63
C GLU A 497 2.13 15.15 11.99
N ASP A 498 1.67 14.33 11.04
CA ASP A 498 0.66 13.30 11.30
C ASP A 498 1.11 12.27 12.34
N VAL A 499 2.40 11.86 12.28
CA VAL A 499 2.98 10.97 13.29
C VAL A 499 3.00 11.64 14.67
N ILE A 500 3.45 12.88 14.76
CA ILE A 500 3.47 13.66 16.01
C ILE A 500 2.05 13.76 16.57
N LYS A 501 1.08 14.19 15.75
CA LYS A 501 -0.32 14.37 16.15
C LYS A 501 -0.95 13.09 16.67
N LYS A 502 -0.63 11.93 16.07
CA LYS A 502 -1.14 10.62 16.51
C LYS A 502 -0.44 10.13 17.78
N LYS A 503 0.89 10.27 17.88
CA LYS A 503 1.68 9.66 18.95
C LYS A 503 1.79 10.50 20.21
N THR A 504 1.71 11.83 20.13
CA THR A 504 1.76 12.71 21.31
C THR A 504 0.71 12.37 22.38
N PRO A 505 -0.60 12.25 22.07
CA PRO A 505 -1.59 11.88 23.08
C PRO A 505 -1.37 10.47 23.64
N ILE A 506 -0.85 9.55 22.81
CA ILE A 506 -0.50 8.19 23.25
C ILE A 506 0.66 8.24 24.25
N LEU A 507 1.70 9.06 23.99
CA LEU A 507 2.83 9.21 24.90
C LEU A 507 2.37 9.74 26.27
N GLU A 508 1.46 10.70 26.31
CA GLU A 508 0.90 11.23 27.55
C GLU A 508 0.20 10.12 28.37
N GLU A 509 -0.70 9.38 27.73
CA GLU A 509 -1.42 8.26 28.33
C GLU A 509 -0.47 7.16 28.84
N ILE A 510 0.51 6.76 28.03
CA ILE A 510 1.47 5.71 28.37
C ILE A 510 2.43 6.17 29.48
N THR A 511 2.76 7.47 29.55
CA THR A 511 3.57 8.03 30.64
C THR A 511 2.81 8.00 31.97
N LEU A 512 1.53 8.35 31.97
CA LEU A 512 0.67 8.22 33.15
C LEU A 512 0.55 6.75 33.58
N ALA A 513 0.33 5.86 32.60
CA ALA A 513 0.26 4.42 32.86
C ALA A 513 1.55 3.88 33.49
N LYS A 514 2.73 4.36 33.06
CA LYS A 514 4.02 4.00 33.65
C LYS A 514 4.16 4.42 35.11
N GLY A 515 3.68 5.61 35.46
CA GLY A 515 3.64 6.05 36.87
C GLY A 515 2.76 5.12 37.70
N TYR A 516 1.54 4.86 37.22
CA TYR A 516 0.59 4.01 37.90
C TYR A 516 1.06 2.56 38.06
N THR A 517 1.64 1.95 37.01
CA THR A 517 2.17 0.58 37.11
C THR A 517 3.36 0.50 38.05
N ALA A 518 4.22 1.51 38.07
CA ALA A 518 5.35 1.57 39.00
C ALA A 518 4.87 1.62 40.47
N GLU A 519 3.87 2.44 40.78
CA GLU A 519 3.28 2.49 42.13
C GLU A 519 2.69 1.13 42.56
N LEU A 520 1.97 0.45 41.65
CA LEU A 520 1.42 -0.87 41.95
C LEU A 520 2.50 -1.94 42.13
N GLU A 521 3.57 -1.92 41.33
CA GLU A 521 4.72 -2.81 41.47
C GLU A 521 5.49 -2.55 42.77
N GLU A 522 5.58 -1.28 43.19
CA GLU A 522 6.16 -0.89 44.48
C GLU A 522 5.30 -1.42 45.64
N ILE A 523 3.99 -1.20 45.64
CA ILE A 523 3.07 -1.74 46.66
C ILE A 523 3.17 -3.28 46.72
N GLN A 524 3.18 -3.94 45.56
CA GLN A 524 3.28 -5.39 45.47
C GLN A 524 4.59 -5.91 46.08
N SER A 525 5.72 -5.27 45.79
CA SER A 525 7.05 -5.73 46.22
C SER A 525 7.43 -5.31 47.64
N SER A 526 7.02 -4.12 48.10
CA SER A 526 7.37 -3.53 49.39
C SER A 526 6.41 -3.85 50.54
N ILE A 527 5.16 -4.20 50.22
CA ILE A 527 4.12 -4.49 51.22
C ILE A 527 3.69 -5.96 51.14
N PHE A 528 3.21 -6.41 49.98
CA PHE A 528 2.48 -7.69 49.90
C PHE A 528 3.36 -8.91 49.60
N SER A 529 4.57 -8.69 49.07
CA SER A 529 5.54 -9.75 48.86
C SER A 529 5.95 -10.41 50.17
N THR A 530 6.06 -11.74 50.17
CA THR A 530 6.63 -12.51 51.31
C THR A 530 8.11 -12.23 51.59
N LYS A 531 8.78 -11.53 50.67
CA LYS A 531 10.16 -11.05 50.83
C LYS A 531 10.24 -9.60 51.24
N SER A 532 9.12 -8.92 51.40
CA SER A 532 9.09 -7.51 51.77
C SER A 532 9.59 -7.28 53.19
N GLU A 533 10.04 -6.05 53.46
CA GLU A 533 10.38 -5.60 54.81
C GLU A 533 9.14 -5.63 55.71
N THR A 534 7.97 -5.25 55.17
CA THR A 534 6.70 -5.28 55.89
C THR A 534 6.37 -6.69 56.38
N PHE A 535 6.43 -7.67 55.49
CA PHE A 535 6.13 -9.07 55.83
C PHE A 535 7.17 -9.65 56.80
N THR A 536 8.44 -9.33 56.60
CA THR A 536 9.53 -9.76 57.48
C THR A 536 9.40 -9.16 58.88
N GLY A 537 9.04 -7.88 58.97
CA GLY A 537 8.81 -7.18 60.23
C GLY A 537 7.57 -7.72 60.97
N LEU A 538 6.47 -7.95 60.27
CA LEU A 538 5.24 -8.52 60.84
C LEU A 538 5.50 -9.91 61.45
N ARG A 539 6.32 -10.70 60.77
CA ARG A 539 6.72 -12.04 61.18
C ARG A 539 7.65 -12.03 62.38
N TYR A 540 8.63 -11.13 62.39
CA TYR A 540 9.48 -10.90 63.57
C TYR A 540 8.63 -10.50 64.78
N PHE A 541 7.70 -9.56 64.60
CA PHE A 541 6.73 -9.18 65.63
C PHE A 541 5.90 -10.38 66.11
N THR A 542 5.38 -11.21 65.20
CA THR A 542 4.56 -12.38 65.53
C THR A 542 5.37 -13.42 66.33
N ILE A 543 6.60 -13.73 65.90
CA ILE A 543 7.51 -14.65 66.61
C ILE A 543 7.78 -14.16 68.04
N ASN A 544 8.10 -12.88 68.19
CA ASN A 544 8.36 -12.28 69.51
C ASN A 544 7.11 -12.31 70.37
N ARG A 545 5.93 -12.01 69.80
CA ARG A 545 4.70 -12.03 70.59
C ARG A 545 4.33 -13.42 71.06
N ILE A 546 4.48 -14.44 70.23
CA ILE A 546 4.25 -15.83 70.63
C ILE A 546 5.25 -16.23 71.73
N SER A 547 6.50 -15.80 71.62
CA SER A 547 7.55 -16.06 72.64
C SER A 547 7.19 -15.44 73.99
N GLU A 548 6.74 -14.18 74.00
CA GLU A 548 6.29 -13.48 75.20
C GLU A 548 5.07 -14.17 75.83
N ASN A 549 4.05 -14.47 75.03
CA ASN A 549 2.83 -15.10 75.51
C ASN A 549 3.10 -16.52 76.03
N ALA A 550 3.90 -17.32 75.31
CA ALA A 550 4.31 -18.65 75.75
C ALA A 550 5.08 -18.60 77.08
N SER A 551 5.95 -17.60 77.26
CA SER A 551 6.69 -17.41 78.52
C SER A 551 5.75 -17.13 79.70
N GLN A 552 4.72 -16.29 79.51
CA GLN A 552 3.70 -16.04 80.53
C GLN A 552 2.92 -17.31 80.89
N TYR A 553 2.61 -18.16 79.92
CA TYR A 553 1.93 -19.43 80.20
C TYR A 553 2.82 -20.43 80.94
N LEU A 554 4.12 -20.47 80.65
CA LEU A 554 5.06 -21.32 81.38
C LEU A 554 5.23 -20.91 82.85
N GLU A 555 5.15 -19.62 83.14
CA GLU A 555 5.14 -19.10 84.51
C GLU A 555 3.90 -19.59 85.26
N LYS A 556 2.72 -19.54 84.63
CA LYS A 556 1.45 -20.04 85.19
C LYS A 556 1.46 -21.56 85.40
N LEU A 557 2.08 -22.30 84.48
CA LEU A 557 2.29 -23.75 84.61
C LEU A 557 3.36 -24.12 85.67
N LYS A 558 3.96 -23.12 86.34
CA LYS A 558 4.95 -23.26 87.43
C LYS A 558 6.12 -24.19 87.07
N THR A 559 6.57 -24.10 85.83
CA THR A 559 7.70 -24.91 85.34
C THR A 559 9.04 -24.29 85.76
N LYS A 560 10.14 -25.06 85.60
CA LYS A 560 11.52 -24.55 85.78
C LYS A 560 12.00 -23.67 84.61
N ILE A 561 11.15 -23.48 83.60
CA ILE A 561 11.43 -22.73 82.38
C ILE A 561 10.71 -21.39 82.53
N HIS A 562 11.47 -20.31 82.52
CA HIS A 562 10.91 -18.97 82.72
C HIS A 562 10.65 -18.26 81.40
N HIS A 563 11.48 -18.50 80.38
CA HIS A 563 11.33 -17.89 79.07
C HIS A 563 11.52 -18.90 77.95
N VAL A 564 10.67 -18.77 76.92
CA VAL A 564 10.85 -19.43 75.63
C VAL A 564 11.14 -18.36 74.59
N LYS A 565 12.27 -18.53 73.90
CA LYS A 565 12.69 -17.68 72.80
C LYS A 565 12.53 -18.43 71.49
N LEU A 566 11.64 -17.93 70.65
CA LEU A 566 11.53 -18.34 69.25
C LEU A 566 12.41 -17.41 68.42
N GLN A 567 13.32 -17.98 67.63
CA GLN A 567 14.22 -17.20 66.77
C GLN A 567 14.14 -17.75 65.35
N GLN A 568 14.06 -16.86 64.37
CA GLN A 568 14.14 -17.28 62.98
C GLN A 568 15.55 -17.81 62.68
N GLU A 569 15.63 -19.02 62.13
CA GLU A 569 16.87 -19.66 61.70
C GLU A 569 16.81 -19.81 60.17
N GLY A 570 17.71 -19.12 59.46
CA GLY A 570 17.69 -19.07 58.00
C GLY A 570 16.38 -18.50 57.43
N SER A 571 16.00 -18.95 56.22
CA SER A 571 14.80 -18.46 55.54
C SER A 571 13.51 -19.16 56.00
N ASN A 572 13.60 -20.42 56.43
CA ASN A 572 12.44 -21.34 56.48
C ASN A 572 12.23 -22.07 57.81
N SER A 573 13.02 -21.84 58.86
CA SER A 573 12.82 -22.50 60.16
C SER A 573 12.78 -21.52 61.34
N VAL A 574 12.25 -22.00 62.46
CA VAL A 574 12.25 -21.29 63.75
C VAL A 574 12.88 -22.20 64.80
N LYS A 575 13.94 -21.70 65.43
CA LYS A 575 14.63 -22.34 66.54
C LYS A 575 13.95 -22.00 67.86
N ILE A 576 13.89 -22.97 68.77
CA ILE A 576 13.30 -22.83 70.10
C ILE A 576 14.39 -22.97 71.16
N GLU A 577 14.59 -21.92 71.93
CA GLU A 577 15.50 -21.89 73.08
C GLU A 577 14.71 -21.65 74.36
N CYS A 578 15.03 -22.39 75.42
CA CYS A 578 14.33 -22.35 76.70
C CYS A 578 15.30 -21.92 77.78
N ASP A 579 15.01 -20.79 78.43
CA ASP A 579 15.81 -20.27 79.54
C ASP A 579 15.33 -20.89 80.85
N THR A 580 16.21 -21.63 81.51
CA THR A 580 15.98 -22.17 82.85
C THR A 580 16.91 -21.52 83.86
N ILE A 581 16.70 -21.82 85.16
CA ILE A 581 17.58 -21.37 86.25
C ILE A 581 19.05 -21.77 86.02
N SER A 582 19.28 -22.89 85.32
CA SER A 582 20.62 -23.42 85.00
C SER A 582 21.21 -22.89 83.68
N GLY A 583 20.55 -21.92 83.02
CA GLY A 583 20.97 -21.35 81.75
C GLY A 583 20.05 -21.72 80.57
N SER A 584 20.38 -21.18 79.38
CA SER A 584 19.62 -21.42 78.16
C SER A 584 19.97 -22.78 77.56
N ARG A 585 18.95 -23.57 77.19
CA ARG A 585 19.13 -24.87 76.56
C ARG A 585 18.13 -25.08 75.41
N PRO A 586 18.52 -25.81 74.34
CA PRO A 586 17.60 -26.16 73.28
C PRO A 586 16.50 -27.08 73.80
N ILE A 587 15.31 -27.01 73.19
CA ILE A 587 14.13 -27.78 73.60
C ILE A 587 14.36 -29.29 73.69
N LYS A 588 15.23 -29.84 72.83
CA LYS A 588 15.58 -31.27 72.78
C LYS A 588 16.24 -31.77 74.07
N ASN A 589 16.82 -30.87 74.88
CA ASN A 589 17.52 -31.19 76.13
C ASN A 589 16.61 -31.05 77.38
N LEU A 590 15.32 -30.80 77.19
CA LEU A 590 14.31 -30.77 78.25
C LEU A 590 13.75 -32.18 78.52
N SER A 591 13.24 -32.40 79.74
CA SER A 591 12.49 -33.63 80.06
C SER A 591 11.17 -33.72 79.27
N GLY A 592 10.61 -34.92 79.13
CA GLY A 592 9.35 -35.12 78.37
C GLY A 592 8.20 -34.25 78.87
N GLY A 593 8.01 -34.14 80.20
CA GLY A 593 7.00 -33.27 80.79
C GLY A 593 7.28 -31.77 80.56
N GLU A 594 8.54 -31.35 80.60
CA GLU A 594 8.94 -29.97 80.27
C GLU A 594 8.70 -29.64 78.79
N GLN A 595 9.01 -30.57 77.87
CA GLN A 595 8.72 -30.41 76.43
C GLN A 595 7.21 -30.27 76.18
N VAL A 596 6.39 -31.04 76.89
CA VAL A 596 4.93 -30.96 76.85
C VAL A 596 4.44 -29.58 77.30
N CYS A 597 4.93 -29.06 78.44
CA CYS A 597 4.58 -27.73 78.91
C CYS A 597 5.00 -26.62 77.92
N VAL A 598 6.19 -26.72 77.33
CA VAL A 598 6.65 -25.74 76.32
C VAL A 598 5.81 -25.80 75.06
N ALA A 599 5.52 -26.99 74.55
CA ALA A 599 4.68 -27.15 73.36
C ALA A 599 3.27 -26.60 73.60
N LEU A 600 2.68 -26.90 74.76
CA LEU A 600 1.40 -26.35 75.16
C LEU A 600 1.44 -24.81 75.24
N ALA A 601 2.46 -24.24 75.89
CA ALA A 601 2.61 -22.81 76.04
C ALA A 601 2.78 -22.07 74.69
N ILE A 602 3.53 -22.65 73.74
CA ILE A 602 3.66 -22.11 72.38
C ILE A 602 2.30 -22.15 71.66
N ARG A 603 1.55 -23.27 71.75
CA ARG A 603 0.22 -23.36 71.15
C ARG A 603 -0.76 -22.36 71.74
N LEU A 604 -0.73 -22.16 73.06
CA LEU A 604 -1.54 -21.15 73.74
C LEU A 604 -1.14 -19.73 73.32
N GLY A 605 0.16 -19.45 73.21
CA GLY A 605 0.66 -18.17 72.69
C GLY A 605 0.25 -17.91 71.23
N MET A 606 0.26 -18.95 70.39
CA MET A 606 -0.28 -18.89 69.03
C MET A 606 -1.79 -18.68 69.01
N ALA A 607 -2.54 -19.41 69.83
CA ALA A 607 -3.99 -19.28 69.94
C ALA A 607 -4.39 -17.85 70.35
N GLU A 608 -3.59 -17.20 71.19
CA GLU A 608 -3.75 -15.79 71.57
C GLU A 608 -3.53 -14.83 70.38
N MET A 609 -2.60 -15.16 69.47
CA MET A 609 -2.44 -14.42 68.21
C MET A 609 -3.58 -14.68 67.22
N MET A 610 -4.16 -15.87 67.27
CA MET A 610 -5.36 -16.24 66.50
C MET A 610 -6.66 -15.67 67.08
N ILE A 611 -6.62 -14.86 68.13
CA ILE A 611 -7.83 -14.26 68.74
C ILE A 611 -8.65 -13.44 67.72
N LYS A 612 -8.04 -12.90 66.65
CA LYS A 612 -8.78 -12.25 65.56
C LYS A 612 -9.43 -13.22 64.55
N SER A 613 -9.17 -14.53 64.66
CA SER A 613 -9.88 -15.58 63.93
C SER A 613 -11.29 -15.74 64.50
N PRO A 614 -12.33 -15.82 63.65
CA PRO A 614 -13.69 -15.76 64.12
C PRO A 614 -14.21 -17.09 64.72
N LEU A 615 -13.53 -18.24 64.51
CA LEU A 615 -13.77 -19.49 65.26
C LEU A 615 -12.69 -19.72 66.33
N LYS A 616 -13.06 -19.51 67.60
CA LYS A 616 -12.14 -19.55 68.74
C LYS A 616 -12.35 -20.82 69.55
N MET A 617 -11.60 -21.85 69.21
CA MET A 617 -11.65 -23.16 69.85
C MET A 617 -10.23 -23.70 70.02
N MET A 618 -9.99 -24.47 71.08
CA MET A 618 -8.82 -25.32 71.24
C MET A 618 -9.23 -26.68 71.78
N VAL A 619 -8.86 -27.73 71.06
CA VAL A 619 -9.13 -29.12 71.44
C VAL A 619 -7.83 -29.77 71.88
N LEU A 620 -7.80 -30.33 73.07
CA LEU A 620 -6.63 -30.99 73.64
C LEU A 620 -6.98 -32.43 73.99
N ASP A 621 -6.38 -33.40 73.28
CA ASP A 621 -6.58 -34.83 73.54
C ASP A 621 -5.46 -35.39 74.42
N GLU A 622 -5.84 -35.79 75.64
CA GLU A 622 -4.96 -36.26 76.72
C GLU A 622 -3.75 -35.35 77.00
N PRO A 623 -3.96 -34.03 77.23
CA PRO A 623 -2.86 -33.08 77.40
C PRO A 623 -2.02 -33.32 78.67
N THR A 624 -2.55 -34.06 79.63
CA THR A 624 -1.95 -34.32 80.95
C THR A 624 -1.25 -35.67 81.07
N ALA A 625 -1.29 -36.52 80.03
CA ALA A 625 -0.81 -37.91 80.10
C ALA A 625 0.69 -38.05 80.43
N ALA A 626 1.50 -37.05 80.09
CA ALA A 626 2.95 -37.03 80.35
C ALA A 626 3.35 -36.13 81.54
N LEU A 627 2.37 -35.59 82.27
CA LEU A 627 2.58 -34.71 83.42
C LEU A 627 2.42 -35.49 84.73
N ASP A 628 3.23 -35.16 85.74
CA ASP A 628 3.03 -35.66 87.10
C ASP A 628 1.80 -35.00 87.76
N PRO A 629 1.21 -35.60 88.81
CA PRO A 629 -0.05 -35.13 89.40
C PRO A 629 -0.06 -33.63 89.78
N LYS A 630 1.08 -33.09 90.26
CA LYS A 630 1.18 -31.68 90.65
C LYS A 630 1.13 -30.76 89.44
N HIS A 631 1.77 -31.14 88.33
CA HIS A 631 1.68 -30.38 87.08
C HIS A 631 0.33 -30.56 86.37
N GLN A 632 -0.39 -31.67 86.60
CA GLN A 632 -1.77 -31.83 86.13
C GLN A 632 -2.71 -30.81 86.79
N GLU A 633 -2.60 -30.61 88.11
CA GLU A 633 -3.35 -29.56 88.83
C GLU A 633 -3.02 -28.16 88.29
N TYR A 634 -1.73 -27.86 88.08
CA TYR A 634 -1.31 -26.57 87.51
C TYR A 634 -1.80 -26.35 86.08
N PHE A 635 -1.92 -27.41 85.29
CA PHE A 635 -2.51 -27.35 83.96
C PHE A 635 -3.98 -26.94 84.03
N VAL A 636 -4.76 -27.57 84.92
CA VAL A 636 -6.19 -27.23 85.10
C VAL A 636 -6.35 -25.78 85.55
N ASP A 637 -5.59 -25.34 86.55
CA ASP A 637 -5.58 -23.94 87.02
C ASP A 637 -5.21 -22.95 85.89
N ALA A 638 -4.18 -23.28 85.10
CA ALA A 638 -3.77 -22.45 83.96
C ALA A 638 -4.88 -22.33 82.90
N ILE A 639 -5.55 -23.44 82.55
CA ILE A 639 -6.68 -23.46 81.60
C ILE A 639 -7.87 -22.66 82.13
N GLN A 640 -8.16 -22.72 83.43
CA GLN A 640 -9.23 -21.92 84.03
C GLN A 640 -8.95 -20.43 84.02
N GLN A 641 -7.74 -20.04 84.42
CA GLN A 641 -7.30 -18.64 84.37
C GLN A 641 -7.32 -18.10 82.95
N LEU A 642 -6.88 -18.91 81.99
CA LEU A 642 -6.95 -18.63 80.56
C LEU A 642 -8.37 -18.43 80.08
N THR A 643 -9.24 -19.37 80.43
CA THR A 643 -10.64 -19.31 80.05
C THR A 643 -11.28 -18.05 80.60
N LYS A 644 -11.04 -17.72 81.88
CA LYS A 644 -11.52 -16.48 82.50
C LYS A 644 -11.03 -15.25 81.73
N HIS A 645 -9.73 -15.13 81.52
CA HIS A 645 -9.12 -14.01 80.79
C HIS A 645 -9.62 -13.86 79.35
N LEU A 646 -9.82 -14.98 78.64
CA LEU A 646 -10.28 -15.00 77.24
C LEU A 646 -11.80 -14.86 77.10
N SER A 647 -12.55 -15.25 78.13
CA SER A 647 -14.02 -15.14 78.19
C SER A 647 -14.52 -13.72 78.43
N GLU A 648 -13.72 -12.85 79.07
CA GLU A 648 -14.09 -11.47 79.36
C GLU A 648 -14.25 -10.60 78.10
N ASN A 649 -13.72 -11.03 76.95
CA ASN A 649 -13.79 -10.23 75.72
C ASN A 649 -14.19 -10.98 74.45
N GLN A 650 -13.99 -12.30 74.33
CA GLN A 650 -13.92 -12.92 73.00
C GLN A 650 -14.50 -14.35 72.82
N ASN A 651 -15.14 -14.98 73.81
CA ASN A 651 -15.79 -16.32 73.73
C ASN A 651 -14.88 -17.43 73.14
N PHE A 652 -13.78 -17.74 73.81
CA PHE A 652 -12.87 -18.85 73.45
C PHE A 652 -13.34 -20.17 74.09
N GLN A 653 -13.40 -21.25 73.32
CA GLN A 653 -13.81 -22.58 73.80
C GLN A 653 -12.62 -23.51 73.96
N PHE A 654 -12.48 -24.13 75.11
CA PHE A 654 -11.59 -25.26 75.33
C PHE A 654 -12.38 -26.56 75.33
N ILE A 655 -11.95 -27.53 74.54
CA ILE A 655 -12.45 -28.90 74.61
C ILE A 655 -11.29 -29.79 75.05
N ILE A 656 -11.42 -30.41 76.21
CA ILE A 656 -10.37 -31.26 76.77
C ILE A 656 -10.89 -32.68 76.80
N ILE A 657 -10.11 -33.61 76.24
CA ILE A 657 -10.39 -35.05 76.32
C ILE A 657 -9.42 -35.66 77.30
N THR A 658 -9.92 -36.36 78.30
CA THR A 658 -9.08 -37.07 79.27
C THR A 658 -9.77 -38.31 79.84
N HIS A 659 -9.00 -39.17 80.50
CA HIS A 659 -9.50 -40.27 81.33
C HIS A 659 -9.40 -39.97 82.83
N ASN A 660 -8.79 -38.84 83.21
CA ASN A 660 -8.60 -38.45 84.60
C ASN A 660 -9.77 -37.56 85.07
N GLU A 661 -10.69 -38.15 85.83
CA GLU A 661 -11.87 -37.46 86.39
C GLU A 661 -11.49 -36.52 87.54
N ASP A 662 -10.67 -37.01 88.47
CA ASP A 662 -10.33 -36.36 89.74
C ASP A 662 -9.77 -34.94 89.60
N ILE A 663 -9.00 -34.67 88.54
CA ILE A 663 -8.38 -33.34 88.33
C ILE A 663 -9.38 -32.25 87.89
N TRP A 664 -10.60 -32.63 87.48
CA TRP A 664 -11.63 -31.71 86.99
C TRP A 664 -12.78 -31.49 87.98
N ASP A 665 -12.85 -32.23 89.09
CA ASP A 665 -13.94 -32.13 90.08
C ASP A 665 -14.07 -30.73 90.71
N ALA A 666 -12.95 -30.07 90.96
CA ALA A 666 -12.93 -28.72 91.51
C ALA A 666 -13.04 -27.62 90.44
N ALA A 667 -13.21 -27.99 89.17
CA ALA A 667 -13.07 -27.07 88.07
C ALA A 667 -14.39 -26.51 87.52
N SER A 668 -14.42 -25.21 87.23
CA SER A 668 -15.55 -24.59 86.50
C SER A 668 -15.53 -25.00 85.02
N ALA A 669 -16.02 -26.20 84.71
CA ALA A 669 -16.07 -26.75 83.37
C ALA A 669 -17.35 -27.57 83.15
N THR A 670 -17.88 -27.58 81.92
CA THR A 670 -18.96 -28.51 81.56
C THR A 670 -18.35 -29.89 81.29
N VAL A 671 -18.70 -30.87 82.12
CA VAL A 671 -18.11 -32.21 82.04
C VAL A 671 -19.10 -33.17 81.39
N TYR A 672 -18.63 -33.92 80.40
CA TYR A 672 -19.37 -34.97 79.73
C TYR A 672 -18.67 -36.29 79.99
N LYS A 673 -19.34 -37.21 80.68
CA LYS A 673 -18.87 -38.58 80.87
C LYS A 673 -19.36 -39.45 79.73
N LEU A 674 -18.41 -40.08 79.03
CA LEU A 674 -18.64 -40.96 77.90
C LEU A 674 -18.33 -42.39 78.32
N GLU A 675 -19.28 -43.28 78.10
CA GLU A 675 -19.16 -44.70 78.40
C GLU A 675 -19.62 -45.50 77.18
N ASN A 676 -19.05 -46.67 76.94
CA ASN A 676 -19.49 -47.57 75.86
C ASN A 676 -19.79 -48.96 76.44
N PRO A 677 -20.85 -49.08 77.25
CA PRO A 677 -21.18 -50.34 77.91
C PRO A 677 -21.47 -51.42 76.86
N ASN A 678 -20.72 -52.53 76.95
CA ASN A 678 -20.84 -53.71 76.11
C ASN A 678 -20.70 -53.45 74.59
N ASN A 679 -19.94 -52.42 74.17
CA ASN A 679 -19.81 -52.02 72.76
C ASN A 679 -21.15 -51.75 72.04
N SER A 680 -22.22 -51.49 72.79
CA SER A 680 -23.56 -51.27 72.25
C SER A 680 -23.74 -49.84 71.68
N GLY A 681 -22.79 -48.95 71.96
CA GLY A 681 -22.73 -47.57 71.50
C GLY A 681 -22.43 -46.60 72.65
N THR A 682 -21.79 -45.49 72.31
CA THR A 682 -21.45 -44.45 73.30
C THR A 682 -22.69 -43.83 73.94
N THR A 683 -22.76 -43.91 75.27
CA THR A 683 -23.69 -43.16 76.13
C THR A 683 -22.99 -41.93 76.69
N ILE A 684 -23.69 -40.80 76.75
CA ILE A 684 -23.14 -39.52 77.19
C ILE A 684 -23.98 -38.97 78.33
N THR A 685 -23.34 -38.66 79.46
CA THR A 685 -23.96 -38.02 80.62
C THR A 685 -23.30 -36.67 80.85
N ARG A 686 -24.10 -35.61 81.01
CA ARG A 686 -23.61 -34.25 81.23
C ARG A 686 -23.67 -33.90 82.73
N PHE A 687 -22.58 -33.33 83.24
CA PHE A 687 -22.41 -32.77 84.57
C PHE A 687 -22.03 -31.28 84.42
N ASN A 688 -22.45 -30.46 85.38
CA ASN A 688 -22.18 -29.02 85.42
C ASN A 688 -21.28 -28.67 86.59
#